data_AF-A0A8H6G8E3-F1
#
_entry.id   AF-A0A8H6G8E3-F1
#
_cell.length_a   1.000
_cell.length_b   1.000
_cell.length_c   1.000
_cell.angle_alpha   90.00
_cell.angle_beta   90.00
_cell.angle_gamma   90.00
#
_symmetry.space_group_name_H-M   'P 1'
#
loop_
_entity.id
_entity.type
_entity.pdbx_description
1 polymer ?
#
loop_
_entity_poly.entity_id
_entity_poly.type
_entity_poly.pdbx_seq_one_letter_code
_entity_poly.pdbx_strand_id
1 'polypeptide(L)'
;MADIASKTSPQQPRSPQYKTQFRSEDDSVNCEFAELKPRFSVIAAIGIQYSISATPLAVGAYLTFILGLGGSPYFFYGFIVAAVGQILLCVSLAEIAAVYPHASGQVFWTAALAPPRWSRVLSYCNGAATTLGWIFANAGTYVFAAKIWLAAMQIRFPSYQQEDYQTFLVSVALAVCGVIMNVWLFGWYPHFTKFMVWFINASTVYILVTLLVRAVPKTSAHDVFVKVVNESGWSSDGIVFLLNFLPACVALACFDTAAHMAEEMEDPHRQVPQVMIGATLLCAATAIPMILVFLFCIAKPEDLLAPLGGQPVFQVLIDGFRSDALLVVALIIYCVVYFSSCPATIATGSRLIWSFAKHGGLPFANWVGHVDPIMQIPVNAVCLTAATSSLICLLVFGPSTVLNGVFGAGSVCFFFSYGLPIWLLLWRGRRVLPQQRYMNLGEAGFWLNVATRSTNMAPSAIPIAVEAPDQTAMKKATQEKKTALETLSLGPEGVSLPGVPRFVEFSEQRAWIKQHMAAVFRHWHREGYTEGISGHISVRDPEFPNAFWFNPYGVHFGLLKASDMVLVNLDGKIIGGNKTWPVINLAGFMIHTAVHKARHNIVAVCHCHTVYGKAWSVFGRPLEMLTQDTCKFYGDAQAVYDNHGGVVLGPEEGEKIAESLGQYGKGAILRNHGLLTVGQTVDEAAFLMTSMEKSCQVQLLAEAAAANGIPKRLISDEEARFNYDAESDPDLCYAEFQAYYNLEDKLTGGEFKD
;
A
#
# COMPACT_ATOMS: atom_id res chain seq x y z
N MET A 1 20.46 -38.09 79.16
CA MET A 1 21.48 -38.26 78.11
C MET A 1 20.71 -38.85 76.92
N ALA A 2 20.36 -38.09 75.87
CA ALA A 2 21.21 -37.38 74.90
C ALA A 2 21.87 -38.37 73.89
N ASP A 3 21.98 -38.15 72.57
CA ASP A 3 21.37 -37.19 71.58
C ASP A 3 21.84 -37.60 70.14
N ILE A 4 21.47 -37.07 68.96
CA ILE A 4 20.67 -35.91 68.50
C ILE A 4 20.07 -36.14 67.06
N ALA A 5 18.93 -35.52 66.73
CA ALA A 5 18.38 -35.24 65.36
C ALA A 5 18.14 -36.43 64.36
N SER A 6 17.35 -36.32 63.26
CA SER A 6 16.68 -35.19 62.58
C SER A 6 15.27 -35.59 62.07
N LYS A 7 14.21 -34.85 62.42
CA LYS A 7 13.53 -33.78 61.65
C LYS A 7 12.73 -34.19 60.38
N THR A 8 11.46 -34.47 60.66
CA THR A 8 10.23 -34.32 59.85
C THR A 8 10.24 -33.37 58.64
N SER A 9 9.40 -33.72 57.64
CA SER A 9 8.79 -32.80 56.66
C SER A 9 7.26 -33.02 56.63
N PRO A 10 6.42 -31.96 56.60
CA PRO A 10 4.96 -32.11 56.64
C PRO A 10 4.33 -32.43 55.28
N GLN A 11 3.21 -33.16 55.28
CA GLN A 11 2.43 -33.46 54.08
C GLN A 11 1.70 -32.21 53.55
N GLN A 12 1.74 -31.99 52.23
CA GLN A 12 0.88 -30.99 51.58
C GLN A 12 -0.56 -31.53 51.43
N PRO A 13 -1.59 -30.67 51.57
CA PRO A 13 -2.98 -31.07 51.35
C PRO A 13 -3.26 -31.30 49.86
N ARG A 14 -3.96 -32.39 49.53
CA ARG A 14 -4.44 -32.65 48.17
C ARG A 14 -5.50 -31.61 47.75
N SER A 15 -5.41 -31.12 46.53
CA SER A 15 -6.42 -30.24 45.92
C SER A 15 -7.76 -30.98 45.70
N PRO A 16 -8.90 -30.30 45.83
CA PRO A 16 -10.22 -30.92 45.63
C PRO A 16 -10.46 -31.21 44.14
N GLN A 17 -10.73 -32.48 43.80
CA GLN A 17 -11.14 -32.88 42.45
C GLN A 17 -12.50 -32.27 42.10
N TYR A 18 -12.52 -31.35 41.14
CA TYR A 18 -13.76 -30.81 40.58
C TYR A 18 -14.42 -31.86 39.68
N LYS A 19 -15.45 -32.55 40.20
CA LYS A 19 -16.27 -33.48 39.41
C LYS A 19 -17.17 -32.71 38.42
N THR A 20 -16.65 -32.40 37.24
CA THR A 20 -17.48 -32.01 36.09
C THR A 20 -18.29 -33.22 35.60
N GLN A 21 -19.61 -33.04 35.46
CA GLN A 21 -20.50 -34.09 34.94
C GLN A 21 -20.43 -34.20 33.40
N PHE A 22 -19.30 -34.67 32.88
CA PHE A 22 -19.27 -35.34 31.58
C PHE A 22 -19.30 -36.85 31.80
N ARG A 23 -20.52 -37.41 31.89
CA ARG A 23 -20.73 -38.85 31.95
C ARG A 23 -20.86 -39.38 30.52
N SER A 24 -19.75 -39.79 29.93
CA SER A 24 -19.77 -40.63 28.73
C SER A 24 -20.18 -42.04 29.14
N GLU A 25 -21.40 -42.44 28.80
CA GLU A 25 -21.86 -43.83 28.96
C GLU A 25 -21.38 -44.64 27.74
N ASP A 26 -20.06 -44.86 27.63
CA ASP A 26 -19.41 -45.82 26.72
C ASP A 26 -17.94 -46.08 27.17
N ASP A 27 -17.74 -47.02 28.09
CA ASP A 27 -16.44 -47.39 28.67
C ASP A 27 -15.61 -48.33 27.75
N SER A 28 -15.46 -48.00 26.46
CA SER A 28 -14.87 -48.93 25.46
C SER A 28 -13.77 -48.40 24.53
N VAL A 29 -13.20 -47.21 24.75
CA VAL A 29 -11.99 -46.74 24.05
C VAL A 29 -11.01 -46.05 25.01
N ASN A 30 -10.32 -46.83 25.84
CA ASN A 30 -9.19 -46.35 26.64
C ASN A 30 -7.95 -46.11 25.76
N CYS A 31 -7.88 -44.95 25.11
CA CYS A 31 -6.61 -44.35 24.73
C CYS A 31 -6.09 -43.51 25.90
N GLU A 32 -5.07 -44.00 26.62
CA GLU A 32 -4.29 -43.17 27.54
C GLU A 32 -3.49 -42.14 26.73
N PHE A 33 -4.07 -40.96 26.51
CA PHE A 33 -3.39 -39.84 25.88
C PHE A 33 -2.31 -39.31 26.83
N ALA A 34 -1.04 -39.60 26.52
CA ALA A 34 0.10 -39.18 27.33
C ALA A 34 0.09 -37.67 27.60
N GLU A 35 0.27 -37.30 28.87
CA GLU A 35 0.33 -35.91 29.33
C GLU A 35 1.68 -35.28 28.96
N LEU A 36 1.67 -33.98 28.64
CA LEU A 36 2.90 -33.23 28.36
C LEU A 36 3.67 -32.97 29.67
N LYS A 37 4.99 -32.78 29.57
CA LYS A 37 5.84 -32.54 30.74
C LYS A 37 6.06 -31.04 30.97
N PRO A 38 6.03 -30.54 32.23
CA PRO A 38 6.42 -29.18 32.54
C PRO A 38 7.81 -28.84 32.01
N ARG A 39 7.86 -27.79 31.17
CA ARG A 39 9.06 -27.36 30.42
C ARG A 39 9.21 -25.83 30.35
N PHE A 40 8.14 -25.05 30.58
CA PHE A 40 8.15 -23.59 30.46
C PHE A 40 7.96 -22.88 31.79
N SER A 41 9.09 -22.45 32.36
CA SER A 41 9.11 -21.34 33.33
C SER A 41 8.50 -20.07 32.72
N VAL A 42 7.83 -19.23 33.52
CA VAL A 42 7.18 -17.97 33.11
C VAL A 42 7.97 -17.14 32.10
N ILE A 43 9.28 -16.92 32.32
CA ILE A 43 10.13 -16.10 31.41
C ILE A 43 10.30 -16.74 30.02
N ALA A 44 10.26 -18.07 29.90
CA ALA A 44 10.33 -18.76 28.60
C ALA A 44 9.02 -18.62 27.81
N ALA A 45 7.88 -18.75 28.48
CA ALA A 45 6.56 -18.56 27.87
C ALA A 45 6.32 -17.09 27.49
N ILE A 46 6.77 -16.13 28.33
CA ILE A 46 6.87 -14.70 27.94
C ILE A 46 7.76 -14.57 26.69
N GLY A 47 8.90 -15.26 26.65
CA GLY A 47 9.80 -15.27 25.50
C GLY A 47 9.17 -15.75 24.20
N ILE A 48 8.27 -16.74 24.24
CA ILE A 48 7.52 -17.20 23.06
C ILE A 48 6.56 -16.10 22.59
N GLN A 49 5.71 -15.58 23.46
CA GLN A 49 4.77 -14.50 23.09
C GLN A 49 5.48 -13.22 22.62
N TYR A 50 6.62 -12.89 23.25
CA TYR A 50 7.44 -11.72 22.89
C TYR A 50 8.19 -11.93 21.56
N SER A 51 8.64 -13.15 21.24
CA SER A 51 9.18 -13.50 19.91
C SER A 51 8.11 -13.51 18.82
N ILE A 52 6.87 -13.92 19.11
CA ILE A 52 5.75 -13.84 18.15
C ILE A 52 5.48 -12.38 17.77
N SER A 53 5.38 -11.50 18.78
CA SER A 53 4.92 -10.12 18.59
C SER A 53 6.05 -9.19 18.15
N ALA A 54 7.25 -9.34 18.71
CA ALA A 54 8.44 -8.51 18.50
C ALA A 54 8.18 -6.99 18.51
N THR A 55 7.14 -6.56 19.26
CA THR A 55 6.39 -5.31 19.09
C THR A 55 7.22 -4.03 18.85
N PRO A 56 8.27 -3.71 19.64
CA PRO A 56 9.06 -2.50 19.39
C PRO A 56 9.73 -2.45 18.01
N LEU A 57 10.09 -3.60 17.45
CA LEU A 57 10.70 -3.69 16.12
C LEU A 57 9.64 -3.94 15.04
N ALA A 58 8.64 -4.77 15.35
CA ALA A 58 7.54 -5.08 14.42
C ALA A 58 6.67 -3.87 14.08
N VAL A 59 6.45 -2.93 15.02
CA VAL A 59 5.63 -1.73 14.78
C VAL A 59 6.19 -0.84 13.66
N GLY A 60 7.50 -0.89 13.39
CA GLY A 60 8.12 -0.17 12.27
C GLY A 60 7.61 -0.62 10.89
N ALA A 61 7.09 -1.84 10.75
CA ALA A 61 6.51 -2.32 9.48
C ALA A 61 5.23 -1.56 9.08
N TYR A 62 4.55 -0.92 10.04
CA TYR A 62 3.28 -0.20 9.84
C TYR A 62 3.46 1.30 9.58
N LEU A 63 4.70 1.80 9.44
CA LEU A 63 4.97 3.24 9.28
C LEU A 63 4.36 3.85 8.00
N THR A 64 3.91 3.05 7.03
CA THR A 64 3.08 3.54 5.92
C THR A 64 1.76 4.17 6.37
N PHE A 65 1.22 3.85 7.57
CA PHE A 65 0.02 4.49 8.10
C PHE A 65 0.21 5.98 8.42
N ILE A 66 1.44 6.49 8.54
CA ILE A 66 1.65 7.95 8.69
C ILE A 66 1.55 8.71 7.34
N LEU A 67 1.40 7.99 6.23
CA LEU A 67 1.19 8.53 4.89
C LEU A 67 -0.32 8.48 4.62
N GLY A 68 -0.95 9.64 4.43
CA GLY A 68 -2.38 9.78 4.14
C GLY A 68 -3.40 9.35 5.20
N LEU A 69 -3.05 8.44 6.13
CA LEU A 69 -3.97 7.89 7.13
C LEU A 69 -3.77 8.53 8.51
N GLY A 70 -3.89 9.84 8.61
CA GLY A 70 -3.92 10.59 9.88
C GLY A 70 -2.56 11.08 10.39
N GLY A 71 -1.47 10.71 9.71
CA GLY A 71 -0.12 11.13 10.06
C GLY A 71 0.44 10.52 11.36
N SER A 72 1.64 10.96 11.73
CA SER A 72 2.31 10.61 12.99
C SER A 72 1.42 10.74 14.24
N PRO A 73 0.53 11.75 14.38
CA PRO A 73 -0.30 11.87 15.57
C PRO A 73 -1.30 10.72 15.71
N TYR A 74 -1.96 10.32 14.62
CA TYR A 74 -2.96 9.26 14.68
C TYR A 74 -2.31 7.89 14.84
N PHE A 75 -1.14 7.66 14.26
CA PHE A 75 -0.35 6.47 14.52
C PHE A 75 0.03 6.35 16.01
N PHE A 76 0.52 7.44 16.63
CA PHE A 76 0.92 7.44 18.03
C PHE A 76 -0.26 7.32 19.00
N TYR A 77 -1.27 8.18 18.90
CA TYR A 77 -2.42 8.18 19.81
C TYR A 77 -3.35 6.98 19.56
N GLY A 78 -3.50 6.56 18.30
CA GLY A 78 -4.22 5.33 17.93
C GLY A 78 -3.55 4.09 18.52
N PHE A 79 -2.21 4.01 18.47
CA PHE A 79 -1.48 2.94 19.14
C PHE A 79 -1.75 2.93 20.65
N ILE A 80 -1.70 4.08 21.34
CA ILE A 80 -1.96 4.15 22.79
C ILE A 80 -3.38 3.69 23.14
N VAL A 81 -4.40 4.18 22.44
CA VAL A 81 -5.81 3.85 22.74
C VAL A 81 -6.09 2.36 22.47
N ALA A 82 -5.61 1.83 21.35
CA ALA A 82 -5.75 0.42 21.02
C ALA A 82 -4.91 -0.49 21.93
N ALA A 83 -3.72 -0.07 22.35
CA ALA A 83 -2.90 -0.81 23.32
C ALA A 83 -3.58 -0.93 24.68
N VAL A 84 -4.21 0.13 25.17
CA VAL A 84 -5.07 0.05 26.37
C VAL A 84 -6.19 -0.97 26.12
N GLY A 85 -6.90 -0.90 25.00
CA GLY A 85 -7.95 -1.87 24.64
C GLY A 85 -7.47 -3.33 24.66
N GLN A 86 -6.30 -3.62 24.08
CA GLN A 86 -5.69 -4.95 24.08
C GLN A 86 -5.25 -5.41 25.47
N ILE A 87 -4.72 -4.52 26.31
CA ILE A 87 -4.40 -4.83 27.72
C ILE A 87 -5.68 -5.18 28.50
N LEU A 88 -6.77 -4.43 28.34
CA LEU A 88 -8.05 -4.73 29.00
C LEU A 88 -8.63 -6.08 28.53
N LEU A 89 -8.50 -6.39 27.25
CA LEU A 89 -8.91 -7.67 26.64
C LEU A 89 -8.10 -8.85 27.19
N CYS A 90 -6.77 -8.70 27.21
CA CYS A 90 -5.83 -9.65 27.80
C CYS A 90 -6.14 -9.92 29.28
N VAL A 91 -6.35 -8.87 30.09
CA VAL A 91 -6.70 -8.98 31.52
C VAL A 91 -8.06 -9.67 31.73
N SER A 92 -9.06 -9.42 30.87
CA SER A 92 -10.35 -10.12 30.91
C SER A 92 -10.20 -11.63 30.68
N LEU A 93 -9.36 -12.03 29.72
CA LEU A 93 -9.13 -13.44 29.39
C LEU A 93 -8.18 -14.12 30.38
N ALA A 94 -7.21 -13.41 30.93
CA ALA A 94 -6.32 -13.90 31.97
C ALA A 94 -7.08 -14.31 33.24
N GLU A 95 -8.17 -13.62 33.62
CA GLU A 95 -9.03 -14.06 34.72
C GLU A 95 -9.71 -15.41 34.41
N ILE A 96 -10.17 -15.62 33.17
CA ILE A 96 -10.81 -16.88 32.75
C ILE A 96 -9.76 -18.00 32.68
N ALA A 97 -8.57 -17.72 32.15
CA ALA A 97 -7.44 -18.63 32.10
C ALA A 97 -6.93 -19.04 33.50
N ALA A 98 -6.97 -18.14 34.48
CA ALA A 98 -6.62 -18.43 35.87
C ALA A 98 -7.58 -19.44 36.54
N VAL A 99 -8.83 -19.52 36.07
CA VAL A 99 -9.83 -20.50 36.53
C VAL A 99 -9.73 -21.80 35.73
N TYR A 100 -9.54 -21.70 34.41
CA TYR A 100 -9.60 -22.81 33.48
C TYR A 100 -8.33 -22.91 32.59
N PRO A 101 -7.13 -23.14 33.15
CA PRO A 101 -5.93 -23.28 32.35
C PRO A 101 -5.99 -24.59 31.54
N HIS A 102 -5.96 -24.50 30.21
CA HIS A 102 -6.14 -25.64 29.30
C HIS A 102 -5.53 -25.35 27.94
N ALA A 103 -4.87 -26.32 27.29
CA ALA A 103 -4.16 -26.08 26.02
C ALA A 103 -5.10 -25.72 24.84
N SER A 104 -6.39 -26.06 24.91
CA SER A 104 -7.39 -25.58 23.94
C SER A 104 -7.89 -24.15 24.20
N GLY A 105 -7.42 -23.49 25.26
CA GLY A 105 -7.70 -22.09 25.59
C GLY A 105 -9.18 -21.72 25.50
N GLN A 106 -9.51 -20.78 24.61
CA GLN A 106 -10.84 -20.20 24.44
C GLN A 106 -11.91 -21.24 24.07
N VAL A 107 -11.53 -22.36 23.46
CA VAL A 107 -12.44 -23.48 23.14
C VAL A 107 -13.01 -24.11 24.41
N PHE A 108 -12.13 -24.36 25.39
CA PHE A 108 -12.48 -24.92 26.69
C PHE A 108 -13.22 -23.89 27.55
N TRP A 109 -12.78 -22.62 27.53
CA TRP A 109 -13.46 -21.52 28.23
C TRP A 109 -14.90 -21.32 27.74
N THR A 110 -15.09 -21.35 26.41
CA THR A 110 -16.43 -21.32 25.79
C THR A 110 -17.26 -22.51 26.24
N ALA A 111 -16.67 -23.71 26.33
CA ALA A 111 -17.39 -24.93 26.71
C ALA A 111 -17.89 -24.87 28.16
N ALA A 112 -17.06 -24.38 29.07
CA ALA A 112 -17.35 -24.23 30.50
C ALA A 112 -18.36 -23.12 30.80
N LEU A 113 -18.32 -22.01 30.04
CA LEU A 113 -19.18 -20.85 30.26
C LEU A 113 -20.55 -20.96 29.56
N ALA A 114 -20.62 -21.63 28.39
CA ALA A 114 -21.85 -21.75 27.61
C ALA A 114 -22.96 -22.58 28.30
N PRO A 115 -24.23 -22.39 27.93
CA PRO A 115 -25.31 -23.29 28.34
C PRO A 115 -25.11 -24.70 27.76
N PRO A 116 -25.52 -25.78 28.47
CA PRO A 116 -25.39 -27.15 27.96
C PRO A 116 -25.98 -27.37 26.56
N ARG A 117 -27.07 -26.67 26.21
CA ARG A 117 -27.71 -26.73 24.87
C ARG A 117 -26.86 -26.13 23.73
N TRP A 118 -25.98 -25.18 24.03
CA TRP A 118 -25.21 -24.43 23.03
C TRP A 118 -23.70 -24.70 23.08
N SER A 119 -23.19 -25.22 24.20
CA SER A 119 -21.76 -25.45 24.46
C SER A 119 -21.04 -26.17 23.32
N ARG A 120 -21.56 -27.30 22.83
CA ARG A 120 -20.95 -28.04 21.70
C ARG A 120 -20.82 -27.21 20.42
N VAL A 121 -21.84 -26.41 20.07
CA VAL A 121 -21.84 -25.60 18.84
C VAL A 121 -20.90 -24.40 19.00
N LEU A 122 -21.05 -23.65 20.10
CA LEU A 122 -20.26 -22.45 20.35
C LEU A 122 -18.77 -22.79 20.48
N SER A 123 -18.39 -23.83 21.22
CA SER A 123 -16.99 -24.26 21.31
C SER A 123 -16.44 -24.78 19.99
N TYR A 124 -17.23 -25.47 19.17
CA TYR A 124 -16.77 -25.90 17.85
C TYR A 124 -16.51 -24.70 16.92
N CYS A 125 -17.42 -23.72 16.88
CA CYS A 125 -17.22 -22.47 16.14
C CYS A 125 -15.99 -21.70 16.67
N ASN A 126 -15.79 -21.64 17.99
CA ASN A 126 -14.62 -20.99 18.57
C ASN A 126 -13.32 -21.73 18.25
N GLY A 127 -13.35 -23.07 18.23
CA GLY A 127 -12.24 -23.94 17.84
C GLY A 127 -11.84 -23.73 16.39
N ALA A 128 -12.81 -23.79 15.46
CA ALA A 128 -12.58 -23.49 14.05
C ALA A 128 -11.98 -22.08 13.85
N ALA A 129 -12.54 -21.06 14.53
CA ALA A 129 -12.01 -19.71 14.45
C ALA A 129 -10.58 -19.60 15.00
N THR A 130 -10.31 -20.07 16.22
CA THR A 130 -8.98 -19.94 16.83
C THR A 130 -7.91 -20.75 16.08
N THR A 131 -8.25 -21.94 15.58
CA THR A 131 -7.36 -22.75 14.74
C THR A 131 -7.06 -22.09 13.39
N LEU A 132 -8.06 -21.50 12.72
CA LEU A 132 -7.81 -20.73 11.49
C LEU A 132 -6.98 -19.47 11.76
N GLY A 133 -7.26 -18.75 12.85
CA GLY A 133 -6.47 -17.59 13.29
C GLY A 133 -4.98 -17.93 13.45
N TRP A 134 -4.66 -19.02 14.17
CA TRP A 134 -3.28 -19.47 14.35
C TRP A 134 -2.61 -19.99 13.06
N ILE A 135 -3.35 -20.62 12.15
CA ILE A 135 -2.84 -21.03 10.83
C ILE A 135 -2.54 -19.81 9.94
N PHE A 136 -3.43 -18.82 9.90
CA PHE A 136 -3.22 -17.58 9.15
C PHE A 136 -2.09 -16.73 9.77
N ALA A 137 -1.96 -16.71 11.09
CA ALA A 137 -0.84 -16.08 11.80
C ALA A 137 0.51 -16.70 11.42
N ASN A 138 0.63 -18.04 11.44
CA ASN A 138 1.84 -18.74 10.99
C ASN A 138 2.21 -18.38 9.55
N ALA A 139 1.26 -18.45 8.61
CA ALA A 139 1.49 -18.13 7.20
C ALA A 139 1.96 -16.68 7.03
N GLY A 140 1.32 -15.74 7.73
CA GLY A 140 1.74 -14.34 7.81
C GLY A 140 3.17 -14.20 8.35
N THR A 141 3.48 -14.84 9.48
CA THR A 141 4.81 -14.81 10.08
C THR A 141 5.89 -15.34 9.13
N TYR A 142 5.66 -16.45 8.42
CA TYR A 142 6.65 -16.98 7.47
C TYR A 142 6.87 -16.02 6.28
N VAL A 143 5.80 -15.43 5.74
CA VAL A 143 5.88 -14.50 4.60
C VAL A 143 6.52 -13.17 4.99
N PHE A 144 6.16 -12.59 6.14
CA PHE A 144 6.82 -11.36 6.63
C PHE A 144 8.28 -11.62 6.98
N ALA A 145 8.61 -12.74 7.62
CA ALA A 145 10.01 -13.09 7.91
C ALA A 145 10.82 -13.33 6.62
N ALA A 146 10.24 -13.97 5.61
CA ALA A 146 10.86 -14.11 4.29
C ALA A 146 11.09 -12.74 3.62
N LYS A 147 10.08 -11.86 3.58
CA LYS A 147 10.21 -10.50 3.04
C LYS A 147 11.27 -9.67 3.78
N ILE A 148 11.39 -9.79 5.10
CA ILE A 148 12.45 -9.15 5.90
C ILE A 148 13.84 -9.66 5.51
N TRP A 149 14.01 -10.97 5.32
CA TRP A 149 15.29 -11.57 4.89
C TRP A 149 15.68 -11.15 3.47
N LEU A 150 14.73 -11.17 2.53
CA LEU A 150 14.96 -10.81 1.13
C LEU A 150 15.19 -9.31 0.94
N ALA A 151 14.49 -8.46 1.71
CA ALA A 151 14.75 -7.03 1.78
C ALA A 151 16.17 -6.72 2.29
N ALA A 152 16.63 -7.42 3.34
CA ALA A 152 18.00 -7.28 3.84
C ALA A 152 19.05 -7.72 2.79
N MET A 153 18.75 -8.73 1.97
CA MET A 153 19.61 -9.11 0.84
C MET A 153 19.63 -8.03 -0.25
N GLN A 154 18.48 -7.55 -0.71
CA GLN A 154 18.40 -6.53 -1.77
C GLN A 154 19.09 -5.21 -1.37
N ILE A 155 18.97 -4.79 -0.11
CA ILE A 155 19.65 -3.59 0.42
C ILE A 155 21.18 -3.75 0.39
N ARG A 156 21.72 -4.97 0.60
CA ARG A 156 23.16 -5.22 0.60
C ARG A 156 23.73 -5.60 -0.77
N PHE A 157 22.90 -6.15 -1.66
CA PHE A 157 23.26 -6.58 -3.00
C PHE A 157 22.31 -5.94 -4.03
N PRO A 158 22.57 -4.71 -4.50
CA PRO A 158 21.64 -3.97 -5.37
C PRO A 158 21.35 -4.61 -6.74
N SER A 159 22.14 -5.61 -7.15
CA SER A 159 21.89 -6.44 -8.34
C SER A 159 20.92 -7.61 -8.09
N TYR A 160 20.53 -7.85 -6.83
CA TYR A 160 19.58 -8.89 -6.45
C TYR A 160 18.14 -8.34 -6.53
N GLN A 161 17.33 -8.90 -7.41
CA GLN A 161 15.89 -8.65 -7.44
C GLN A 161 15.14 -9.72 -6.66
N GLN A 162 14.14 -9.29 -5.88
CA GLN A 162 13.24 -10.17 -5.15
C GLN A 162 12.18 -10.71 -6.11
N GLU A 163 11.94 -12.02 -6.07
CA GLU A 163 10.93 -12.71 -6.88
C GLU A 163 9.97 -13.48 -5.97
N ASP A 164 8.69 -13.59 -6.34
CA ASP A 164 7.67 -14.23 -5.48
C ASP A 164 7.99 -15.68 -5.13
N TYR A 165 8.61 -16.43 -6.05
CA TYR A 165 9.04 -17.80 -5.79
C TYR A 165 10.14 -17.87 -4.72
N GLN A 166 10.99 -16.84 -4.59
CA GLN A 166 12.01 -16.75 -3.55
C GLN A 166 11.35 -16.50 -2.20
N THR A 167 10.36 -15.60 -2.14
CA THR A 167 9.55 -15.35 -0.93
C THR A 167 8.86 -16.62 -0.46
N PHE A 168 8.25 -17.39 -1.37
CA PHE A 168 7.64 -18.68 -1.07
C PHE A 168 8.68 -19.70 -0.55
N LEU A 169 9.81 -19.89 -1.24
CA LEU A 169 10.84 -20.84 -0.84
C LEU A 169 11.46 -20.50 0.52
N VAL A 170 11.73 -19.23 0.81
CA VAL A 170 12.23 -18.80 2.13
C VAL A 170 11.16 -18.99 3.21
N SER A 171 9.88 -18.73 2.92
CA SER A 171 8.77 -19.01 3.85
C SER A 171 8.69 -20.51 4.21
N VAL A 172 8.83 -21.40 3.23
CA VAL A 172 8.86 -22.85 3.45
C VAL A 172 10.11 -23.27 4.23
N ALA A 173 11.28 -22.70 3.95
CA ALA A 173 12.51 -22.97 4.69
C ALA A 173 12.39 -22.54 6.17
N LEU A 174 11.81 -21.36 6.44
CA LEU A 174 11.55 -20.86 7.79
C LEU A 174 10.55 -21.75 8.55
N ALA A 175 9.51 -22.25 7.87
CA ALA A 175 8.58 -23.23 8.45
C ALA A 175 9.30 -24.54 8.81
N VAL A 176 10.19 -25.04 7.95
CA VAL A 176 11.01 -26.24 8.22
C VAL A 176 11.97 -26.02 9.39
N CYS A 177 12.66 -24.88 9.47
CA CYS A 177 13.45 -24.50 10.64
C CYS A 177 12.59 -24.46 11.92
N GLY A 178 11.36 -23.94 11.81
CA GLY A 178 10.40 -23.89 12.91
C GLY A 178 9.94 -25.27 13.40
N VAL A 179 9.72 -26.23 12.49
CA VAL A 179 9.51 -27.66 12.83
C VAL A 179 10.76 -28.24 13.51
N ILE A 180 11.96 -27.97 12.98
CA ILE A 180 13.21 -28.50 13.55
C ILE A 180 13.41 -28.03 15.00
N MET A 181 13.09 -26.76 15.29
CA MET A 181 13.17 -26.21 16.64
C MET A 181 12.07 -26.74 17.58
N ASN A 182 10.89 -27.11 17.06
CA ASN A 182 9.79 -27.66 17.84
C ASN A 182 9.79 -29.20 17.99
N VAL A 183 10.62 -29.92 17.22
CA VAL A 183 10.74 -31.38 17.29
C VAL A 183 12.11 -31.78 17.85
N TRP A 184 13.19 -31.61 17.08
CA TRP A 184 14.51 -32.15 17.45
C TRP A 184 15.32 -31.27 18.40
N LEU A 185 15.19 -29.93 18.33
CA LEU A 185 15.89 -29.01 19.24
C LEU A 185 15.03 -28.55 20.44
N PHE A 186 13.86 -29.17 20.64
CA PHE A 186 12.85 -28.68 21.58
C PHE A 186 13.33 -28.63 23.05
N GLY A 187 14.26 -29.51 23.46
CA GLY A 187 14.87 -29.45 24.79
C GLY A 187 15.69 -28.18 25.05
N TRP A 188 16.22 -27.55 24.00
CA TRP A 188 16.96 -26.28 24.06
C TRP A 188 16.05 -25.06 23.85
N TYR A 189 14.89 -25.24 23.22
CA TYR A 189 13.97 -24.14 22.86
C TYR A 189 13.49 -23.26 24.04
N PRO A 190 13.23 -23.78 25.26
CA PRO A 190 12.98 -22.96 26.46
C PRO A 190 14.15 -22.06 26.90
N HIS A 191 15.37 -22.28 26.39
CA HIS A 191 16.53 -21.42 26.62
C HIS A 191 16.67 -20.35 25.52
N PHE A 192 16.47 -20.72 24.26
CA PHE A 192 16.43 -19.80 23.13
C PHE A 192 15.39 -18.68 23.34
N THR A 193 14.18 -19.05 23.77
CA THR A 193 13.07 -18.11 24.02
C THR A 193 13.36 -17.14 25.17
N LYS A 194 14.01 -17.59 26.26
CA LYS A 194 14.54 -16.70 27.32
C LYS A 194 15.59 -15.72 26.80
N PHE A 195 16.49 -16.18 25.92
CA PHE A 195 17.50 -15.33 25.30
C PHE A 195 16.87 -14.29 24.37
N MET A 196 15.83 -14.64 23.60
CA MET A 196 15.11 -13.70 22.73
C MET A 196 14.50 -12.51 23.49
N VAL A 197 14.02 -12.69 24.73
CA VAL A 197 13.56 -11.56 25.57
C VAL A 197 14.66 -10.51 25.75
N TRP A 198 15.88 -10.94 26.06
CA TRP A 198 17.02 -10.03 26.21
C TRP A 198 17.50 -9.48 24.86
N PHE A 199 17.55 -10.33 23.83
CA PHE A 199 18.02 -9.96 22.49
C PHE A 199 17.13 -8.90 21.83
N ILE A 200 15.80 -9.05 21.85
CA ILE A 200 14.85 -8.09 21.28
C ILE A 200 14.95 -6.74 22.01
N ASN A 201 15.09 -6.76 23.34
CA ASN A 201 15.20 -5.52 24.13
C ASN A 201 16.56 -4.81 23.92
N ALA A 202 17.67 -5.54 23.91
CA ALA A 202 18.98 -4.99 23.60
C ALA A 202 19.03 -4.43 22.15
N SER A 203 18.41 -5.13 21.20
CA SER A 203 18.25 -4.70 19.81
C SER A 203 17.42 -3.42 19.69
N THR A 204 16.33 -3.32 20.45
CA THR A 204 15.49 -2.12 20.55
C THR A 204 16.31 -0.94 21.04
N VAL A 205 17.06 -1.09 22.14
CA VAL A 205 17.96 -0.04 22.66
C VAL A 205 19.04 0.36 21.64
N TYR A 206 19.65 -0.62 20.95
CA TYR A 206 20.64 -0.35 19.90
C TYR A 206 20.08 0.53 18.77
N ILE A 207 18.93 0.14 18.20
CA ILE A 207 18.31 0.90 17.10
C ILE A 207 17.82 2.26 17.59
N LEU A 208 17.19 2.32 18.78
CA LEU A 208 16.69 3.55 19.40
C LEU A 208 17.81 4.58 19.60
N VAL A 209 18.93 4.19 20.22
CA VAL A 209 20.07 5.07 20.44
C VAL A 209 20.70 5.49 19.11
N THR A 210 20.82 4.56 18.16
CA THR A 210 21.44 4.87 16.86
C THR A 210 20.59 5.85 16.04
N LEU A 211 19.26 5.68 15.98
CA LEU A 211 18.36 6.65 15.34
C LEU A 211 18.45 8.03 16.02
N LEU A 212 18.32 8.09 17.35
CA LEU A 212 18.38 9.36 18.08
C LEU A 212 19.70 10.12 17.88
N VAL A 213 20.83 9.42 17.80
CA VAL A 213 22.15 10.04 17.59
C VAL A 213 22.40 10.41 16.13
N ARG A 214 21.91 9.64 15.15
CA ARG A 214 22.32 9.76 13.74
C ARG A 214 21.32 10.48 12.82
N ALA A 215 20.02 10.37 13.07
CA ALA A 215 19.00 10.94 12.19
C ALA A 215 18.97 12.47 12.29
N VAL A 216 19.25 13.16 11.17
CA VAL A 216 19.26 14.63 11.05
C VAL A 216 18.79 15.03 9.64
N PRO A 217 17.74 15.85 9.45
CA PRO A 217 16.92 16.49 10.49
C PRO A 217 16.11 15.48 11.31
N LYS A 218 15.47 15.98 12.37
CA LYS A 218 14.42 15.28 13.11
C LYS A 218 13.09 15.98 12.84
N THR A 219 12.03 15.19 12.79
CA THR A 219 10.65 15.65 12.61
C THR A 219 10.27 16.65 13.71
N SER A 220 9.46 17.68 13.42
CA SER A 220 9.07 18.63 14.47
C SER A 220 8.07 18.00 15.45
N ALA A 221 8.05 18.47 16.70
CA ALA A 221 7.07 18.00 17.69
C ALA A 221 5.62 18.33 17.29
N HIS A 222 5.41 19.38 16.48
CA HIS A 222 4.10 19.69 15.90
C HIS A 222 3.69 18.63 14.87
N ASP A 223 4.61 18.21 14.01
CA ASP A 223 4.33 17.18 12.99
C ASP A 223 4.15 15.78 13.62
N VAL A 224 4.83 15.49 14.73
CA VAL A 224 4.68 14.21 15.45
C VAL A 224 3.38 14.14 16.27
N PHE A 225 2.92 15.25 16.88
CA PHE A 225 1.80 15.23 17.84
C PHE A 225 0.54 16.00 17.41
N VAL A 226 0.58 16.84 16.38
CA VAL A 226 -0.54 17.76 16.03
C VAL A 226 -0.95 17.69 14.55
N LYS A 227 -0.01 17.59 13.61
CA LYS A 227 -0.30 17.60 12.17
C LYS A 227 -0.98 16.30 11.70
N VAL A 228 -2.30 16.30 11.70
CA VAL A 228 -3.12 15.29 11.02
C VAL A 228 -3.04 15.50 9.50
N VAL A 229 -3.03 14.40 8.75
CA VAL A 229 -3.07 14.37 7.27
C VAL A 229 -4.13 13.36 6.87
N ASN A 230 -5.14 13.75 6.09
CA ASN A 230 -6.23 12.84 5.68
C ASN A 230 -6.37 12.83 4.15
N GLU A 231 -5.75 11.83 3.54
CA GLU A 231 -5.80 11.52 2.10
C GLU A 231 -6.63 10.22 1.86
N SER A 232 -7.36 9.77 2.88
CA SER A 232 -8.01 8.44 2.91
C SER A 232 -9.28 8.30 2.08
N GLY A 233 -9.77 9.39 1.47
CA GLY A 233 -11.10 9.50 0.88
C GLY A 233 -12.26 9.60 1.88
N TRP A 234 -12.03 9.37 3.19
CA TRP A 234 -13.06 9.52 4.21
C TRP A 234 -13.14 10.95 4.73
N SER A 235 -14.31 11.57 4.57
CA SER A 235 -14.62 12.94 5.04
C SER A 235 -14.71 13.11 6.57
N SER A 236 -14.20 12.16 7.34
CA SER A 236 -14.24 12.16 8.80
C SER A 236 -12.94 11.64 9.37
N ASP A 237 -12.12 12.56 9.89
CA ASP A 237 -10.85 12.23 10.54
C ASP A 237 -11.04 11.24 11.70
N GLY A 238 -12.20 11.28 12.37
CA GLY A 238 -12.56 10.31 13.41
C GLY A 238 -12.64 8.85 12.90
N ILE A 239 -12.94 8.62 11.62
CA ILE A 239 -12.86 7.27 11.00
C ILE A 239 -11.39 6.90 10.75
N VAL A 240 -10.60 7.85 10.24
CA VAL A 240 -9.15 7.65 9.96
C VAL A 240 -8.35 7.37 11.25
N PHE A 241 -8.75 7.99 12.35
CA PHE A 241 -8.20 7.68 13.68
C PHE A 241 -8.47 6.23 14.10
N LEU A 242 -9.65 5.68 13.80
CA LEU A 242 -9.96 4.27 14.08
C LEU A 242 -9.17 3.29 13.19
N LEU A 243 -8.82 3.66 11.96
CA LEU A 243 -7.93 2.84 11.10
C LEU A 243 -6.55 2.64 11.75
N ASN A 244 -6.05 3.63 12.50
CA ASN A 244 -4.78 3.58 13.23
C ASN A 244 -4.80 2.69 14.49
N PHE A 245 -5.91 2.01 14.78
CA PHE A 245 -5.92 1.00 15.85
C PHE A 245 -5.28 -0.31 15.38
N LEU A 246 -5.23 -0.58 14.06
CA LEU A 246 -4.72 -1.84 13.53
C LEU A 246 -3.26 -2.17 13.93
N PRO A 247 -2.28 -1.24 13.85
CA PRO A 247 -0.89 -1.55 14.19
C PRO A 247 -0.72 -2.06 15.64
N ALA A 248 -1.38 -1.41 16.61
CA ALA A 248 -1.40 -1.88 17.99
C ALA A 248 -2.20 -3.19 18.16
N CYS A 249 -3.35 -3.30 17.49
CA CYS A 249 -4.17 -4.50 17.56
C CYS A 249 -3.45 -5.76 17.08
N VAL A 250 -2.65 -5.67 16.01
CA VAL A 250 -1.84 -6.81 15.53
C VAL A 250 -0.59 -7.00 16.39
N ALA A 251 0.15 -5.92 16.68
CA ALA A 251 1.43 -6.02 17.39
C ALA A 251 1.29 -6.34 18.90
N LEU A 252 0.07 -6.37 19.45
CA LEU A 252 -0.24 -6.77 20.84
C LEU A 252 -1.21 -7.97 20.92
N ALA A 253 -1.48 -8.65 19.80
CA ALA A 253 -2.31 -9.86 19.75
C ALA A 253 -1.59 -11.09 20.34
N CYS A 254 -2.15 -12.29 20.10
CA CYS A 254 -1.51 -13.58 20.37
C CYS A 254 -1.20 -13.86 21.85
N PHE A 255 -1.78 -13.10 22.79
CA PHE A 255 -1.58 -13.28 24.24
C PHE A 255 -2.17 -14.58 24.78
N ASP A 256 -3.04 -15.26 24.02
CA ASP A 256 -3.52 -16.61 24.28
C ASP A 256 -2.42 -17.69 24.15
N THR A 257 -1.25 -17.33 23.61
CA THR A 257 -0.01 -18.16 23.65
C THR A 257 0.17 -18.88 24.97
N ALA A 258 0.08 -18.18 26.09
CA ALA A 258 0.25 -18.78 27.42
C ALA A 258 -0.76 -19.90 27.73
N ALA A 259 -2.01 -19.77 27.29
CA ALA A 259 -3.06 -20.76 27.54
C ALA A 259 -2.79 -22.05 26.76
N HIS A 260 -2.35 -21.94 25.51
CA HIS A 260 -1.98 -23.09 24.67
C HIS A 260 -0.78 -23.88 25.22
N MET A 261 0.02 -23.27 26.11
CA MET A 261 1.16 -23.90 26.78
C MET A 261 0.82 -24.45 28.18
N ALA A 262 -0.42 -24.36 28.65
CA ALA A 262 -0.80 -24.67 30.04
C ALA A 262 -0.41 -26.09 30.51
N GLU A 263 -0.47 -27.10 29.63
CA GLU A 263 -0.08 -28.49 29.95
C GLU A 263 1.46 -28.68 30.09
N GLU A 264 2.28 -27.65 29.81
CA GLU A 264 3.75 -27.66 29.99
C GLU A 264 4.25 -26.61 31.01
N MET A 265 3.35 -26.12 31.88
CA MET A 265 3.66 -25.19 32.98
C MET A 265 3.51 -25.87 34.35
N GLU A 266 4.24 -25.42 35.38
CA GLU A 266 4.28 -26.07 36.70
C GLU A 266 3.10 -25.66 37.62
N ASP A 267 2.65 -24.41 37.53
CA ASP A 267 1.48 -23.88 38.23
C ASP A 267 0.61 -23.10 37.22
N PRO A 268 -0.13 -23.79 36.31
CA PRO A 268 -0.80 -23.12 35.20
C PRO A 268 -1.82 -22.07 35.64
N HIS A 269 -2.51 -22.30 36.77
CA HIS A 269 -3.47 -21.37 37.36
C HIS A 269 -2.86 -19.99 37.71
N ARG A 270 -1.56 -19.94 38.02
CA ARG A 270 -0.84 -18.69 38.27
C ARG A 270 0.03 -18.25 37.09
N GLN A 271 0.73 -19.18 36.46
CA GLN A 271 1.76 -18.90 35.48
C GLN A 271 1.15 -18.46 34.14
N VAL A 272 0.01 -19.03 33.70
CA VAL A 272 -0.68 -18.60 32.48
C VAL A 272 -1.07 -17.11 32.53
N PRO A 273 -1.87 -16.61 33.50
CA PRO A 273 -2.24 -15.19 33.54
C PRO A 273 -1.04 -14.25 33.75
N GLN A 274 0.00 -14.70 34.47
CA GLN A 274 1.26 -13.94 34.61
C GLN A 274 1.97 -13.75 33.26
N VAL A 275 2.04 -14.78 32.42
CA VAL A 275 2.61 -14.68 31.07
C VAL A 275 1.76 -13.78 30.19
N MET A 276 0.44 -14.02 30.10
CA MET A 276 -0.48 -13.26 29.25
C MET A 276 -0.31 -11.74 29.48
N ILE A 277 -0.45 -11.32 30.74
CA ILE A 277 -0.40 -9.91 31.13
C ILE A 277 1.04 -9.38 31.05
N GLY A 278 2.02 -10.14 31.56
CA GLY A 278 3.42 -9.72 31.62
C GLY A 278 4.04 -9.49 30.24
N ALA A 279 3.79 -10.37 29.28
CA ALA A 279 4.25 -10.21 27.91
C ALA A 279 3.51 -9.08 27.19
N THR A 280 2.18 -8.95 27.32
CA THR A 280 1.42 -7.86 26.69
C THR A 280 1.85 -6.48 27.20
N LEU A 281 2.08 -6.35 28.52
CA LEU A 281 2.61 -5.13 29.12
C LEU A 281 4.05 -4.84 28.68
N LEU A 282 4.91 -5.86 28.56
CA LEU A 282 6.27 -5.70 28.04
C LEU A 282 6.25 -5.18 26.59
N CYS A 283 5.43 -5.78 25.73
CA CYS A 283 5.23 -5.34 24.35
C CYS A 283 4.78 -3.88 24.25
N ALA A 284 3.77 -3.47 25.02
CA ALA A 284 3.27 -2.10 25.00
C ALA A 284 4.30 -1.09 25.54
N ALA A 285 4.97 -1.43 26.66
CA ALA A 285 5.94 -0.55 27.31
C ALA A 285 7.21 -0.32 26.48
N THR A 286 7.65 -1.30 25.68
CA THR A 286 8.83 -1.17 24.82
C THR A 286 8.50 -0.55 23.46
N ALA A 287 7.27 -0.73 22.95
CA ALA A 287 6.83 -0.13 21.70
C ALA A 287 6.63 1.38 21.78
N ILE A 288 5.99 1.91 22.84
CA ILE A 288 5.72 3.36 22.99
C ILE A 288 6.96 4.25 22.76
N PRO A 289 8.11 4.06 23.44
CA PRO A 289 9.30 4.87 23.19
C PRO A 289 9.91 4.63 21.81
N MET A 290 9.77 3.42 21.26
CA MET A 290 10.32 3.07 19.95
C MET A 290 9.52 3.69 18.80
N ILE A 291 8.19 3.75 18.91
CA ILE A 291 7.31 4.50 18.00
C ILE A 291 7.70 5.97 17.99
N LEU A 292 7.84 6.61 19.15
CA LEU A 292 8.29 8.01 19.23
C LEU A 292 9.62 8.21 18.51
N VAL A 293 10.59 7.30 18.70
CA VAL A 293 11.90 7.40 18.06
C VAL A 293 11.81 7.21 16.55
N PHE A 294 10.99 6.28 16.04
CA PHE A 294 10.70 6.23 14.61
C PHE A 294 10.11 7.55 14.12
N LEU A 295 8.99 8.01 14.70
CA LEU A 295 8.27 9.22 14.24
C LEU A 295 9.13 10.50 14.27
N PHE A 296 10.02 10.65 15.25
CA PHE A 296 10.99 11.76 15.31
C PHE A 296 12.22 11.61 14.40
N CYS A 297 12.52 10.41 13.91
CA CYS A 297 13.73 10.12 13.12
C CYS A 297 13.46 9.80 11.64
N ILE A 298 12.22 9.97 11.16
CA ILE A 298 11.88 9.99 9.74
C ILE A 298 12.46 11.28 9.14
N ALA A 299 13.72 11.19 8.67
CA ALA A 299 14.44 12.33 8.10
C ALA A 299 13.91 12.76 6.71
N LYS A 300 13.11 11.89 6.07
CA LYS A 300 12.43 12.05 4.78
C LYS A 300 11.13 11.23 4.78
N PRO A 301 9.95 11.83 4.98
CA PRO A 301 8.69 11.10 4.87
C PRO A 301 8.42 10.54 3.46
N GLU A 302 8.90 11.23 2.42
CA GLU A 302 8.72 10.89 1.02
C GLU A 302 9.29 9.52 0.62
N ASP A 303 10.47 9.16 1.17
CA ASP A 303 11.10 7.86 0.90
C ASP A 303 10.29 6.67 1.51
N LEU A 304 9.32 6.93 2.41
CA LEU A 304 8.45 5.88 2.96
C LEU A 304 7.30 5.46 2.03
N LEU A 305 6.96 6.28 1.03
CA LEU A 305 6.13 5.84 -0.11
C LEU A 305 6.86 4.74 -0.90
N ALA A 306 8.18 4.86 -0.92
CA ALA A 306 9.10 4.11 -1.77
C ALA A 306 10.19 3.41 -0.93
N PRO A 307 9.89 2.48 0.00
CA PRO A 307 10.90 1.93 0.90
C PRO A 307 11.86 0.96 0.18
N LEU A 308 13.15 1.02 0.49
CA LEU A 308 14.13 0.03 0.00
C LEU A 308 13.84 -1.36 0.58
N GLY A 309 13.92 -2.38 -0.26
CA GLY A 309 13.50 -3.75 0.08
C GLY A 309 11.99 -3.92 0.29
N GLY A 310 11.17 -2.90 0.07
CA GLY A 310 9.73 -2.94 0.38
C GLY A 310 9.41 -2.86 1.87
N GLN A 311 10.35 -2.43 2.72
CA GLN A 311 10.20 -2.42 4.19
C GLN A 311 10.34 -0.99 4.75
N PRO A 312 9.24 -0.30 5.14
CA PRO A 312 9.28 1.07 5.65
C PRO A 312 10.27 1.28 6.80
N VAL A 313 10.37 0.30 7.71
CA VAL A 313 11.32 0.34 8.81
C VAL A 313 12.77 0.40 8.34
N PHE A 314 13.16 -0.36 7.30
CA PHE A 314 14.52 -0.35 6.78
C PHE A 314 14.88 0.98 6.11
N GLN A 315 13.92 1.65 5.47
CA GLN A 315 14.13 2.99 4.92
C GLN A 315 14.49 4.00 6.03
N VAL A 316 13.75 4.01 7.15
CA VAL A 316 14.09 4.87 8.31
C VAL A 316 15.48 4.57 8.87
N LEU A 317 15.91 3.31 8.87
CA LEU A 317 17.28 2.95 9.29
C LEU A 317 18.34 3.43 8.29
N ILE A 318 18.08 3.37 6.98
CA ILE A 318 19.00 3.84 5.93
C ILE A 318 19.20 5.36 6.04
N ASP A 319 18.12 6.14 5.97
CA ASP A 319 18.19 7.61 6.02
C ASP A 319 18.63 8.14 7.38
N GLY A 320 18.29 7.41 8.46
CA GLY A 320 18.62 7.75 9.83
C GLY A 320 20.06 7.41 10.21
N PHE A 321 20.56 6.20 9.93
CA PHE A 321 21.89 5.77 10.39
C PHE A 321 23.04 6.36 9.57
N ARG A 322 22.87 6.46 8.25
CA ARG A 322 23.90 6.95 7.30
C ARG A 322 25.25 6.27 7.52
N SER A 323 25.24 4.94 7.64
CA SER A 323 26.42 4.11 7.93
C SER A 323 26.13 2.63 7.66
N ASP A 324 26.75 2.08 6.61
CA ASP A 324 26.58 0.67 6.21
C ASP A 324 26.86 -0.32 7.35
N ALA A 325 27.87 -0.05 8.18
CA ALA A 325 28.22 -0.93 9.29
C ALA A 325 27.12 -1.01 10.36
N LEU A 326 26.48 0.12 10.68
CA LEU A 326 25.35 0.15 11.62
C LEU A 326 24.10 -0.45 10.97
N LEU A 327 23.87 -0.17 9.69
CA LEU A 327 22.74 -0.69 8.93
C LEU A 327 22.79 -2.23 8.86
N VAL A 328 23.94 -2.82 8.52
CA VAL A 328 24.12 -4.28 8.44
C VAL A 328 23.85 -4.95 9.79
N VAL A 329 24.29 -4.36 10.92
CA VAL A 329 23.97 -4.88 12.26
C VAL A 329 22.46 -4.87 12.50
N ALA A 330 21.76 -3.80 12.13
CA ALA A 330 20.30 -3.75 12.25
C ALA A 330 19.58 -4.73 11.32
N LEU A 331 20.00 -4.87 10.05
CA LEU A 331 19.43 -5.86 9.13
C LEU A 331 19.55 -7.28 9.70
N ILE A 332 20.72 -7.65 10.23
CA ILE A 332 20.93 -8.95 10.91
C ILE A 332 20.01 -9.10 12.13
N ILE A 333 19.86 -8.05 12.94
CA ILE A 333 18.92 -8.02 14.08
C ILE A 333 17.49 -8.34 13.62
N TYR A 334 16.97 -7.68 12.58
CA TYR A 334 15.62 -7.93 12.07
C TYR A 334 15.48 -9.36 11.54
N CYS A 335 16.45 -9.87 10.79
CA CYS A 335 16.45 -11.26 10.32
C CYS A 335 16.38 -12.27 11.47
N VAL A 336 17.16 -12.08 12.55
CA VAL A 336 17.16 -12.96 13.73
C VAL A 336 15.84 -12.86 14.51
N VAL A 337 15.29 -11.65 14.68
CA VAL A 337 14.05 -11.43 15.42
C VAL A 337 12.86 -12.07 14.70
N TYR A 338 12.68 -11.81 13.40
CA TYR A 338 11.59 -12.41 12.62
C TYR A 338 11.77 -13.93 12.41
N PHE A 339 13.02 -14.42 12.36
CA PHE A 339 13.30 -15.85 12.44
C PHE A 339 12.80 -16.45 13.76
N SER A 340 12.95 -15.75 14.89
CA SER A 340 12.50 -16.24 16.21
C SER A 340 10.97 -16.37 16.33
N SER A 341 10.22 -15.59 15.55
CA SER A 341 8.75 -15.62 15.49
C SER A 341 8.23 -16.92 14.85
N CYS A 342 8.94 -17.45 13.85
CA CYS A 342 8.55 -18.65 13.10
C CYS A 342 8.41 -19.93 13.96
N PRO A 343 9.39 -20.35 14.79
CA PRO A 343 9.21 -21.47 15.71
C PRO A 343 8.23 -21.14 16.84
N ALA A 344 8.07 -19.87 17.22
CA ALA A 344 7.20 -19.48 18.33
C ALA A 344 5.72 -19.56 17.97
N THR A 345 5.33 -19.12 16.78
CA THR A 345 3.96 -19.26 16.26
C THR A 345 3.60 -20.73 16.02
N ILE A 346 4.51 -21.54 15.47
CA ILE A 346 4.36 -23.00 15.38
C ILE A 346 4.18 -23.63 16.77
N ALA A 347 4.99 -23.23 17.75
CA ALA A 347 4.92 -23.77 19.11
C ALA A 347 3.51 -23.59 19.69
N THR A 348 2.94 -22.39 19.57
CA THR A 348 1.59 -22.10 20.04
C THR A 348 0.52 -22.83 19.23
N GLY A 349 0.50 -22.63 17.90
CA GLY A 349 -0.57 -23.14 17.03
C GLY A 349 -0.68 -24.66 17.03
N SER A 350 0.46 -25.37 17.09
CA SER A 350 0.47 -26.84 17.13
C SER A 350 -0.13 -27.42 18.41
N ARG A 351 0.01 -26.74 19.56
CA ARG A 351 -0.57 -27.17 20.85
C ARG A 351 -2.08 -26.99 20.86
N LEU A 352 -2.57 -25.89 20.31
CA LEU A 352 -3.99 -25.66 20.08
C LEU A 352 -4.58 -26.75 19.15
N ILE A 353 -3.96 -26.98 17.99
CA ILE A 353 -4.42 -27.96 16.99
C ILE A 353 -4.42 -29.37 17.58
N TRP A 354 -3.36 -29.76 18.30
CA TRP A 354 -3.29 -31.01 19.05
C TRP A 354 -4.42 -31.14 20.08
N SER A 355 -4.59 -30.13 20.95
CA SER A 355 -5.56 -30.16 22.05
C SER A 355 -7.00 -30.16 21.52
N PHE A 356 -7.29 -29.44 20.43
CA PHE A 356 -8.60 -29.46 19.79
C PHE A 356 -8.88 -30.80 19.09
N ALA A 357 -7.87 -31.43 18.47
CA ALA A 357 -7.97 -32.78 17.92
C ALA A 357 -8.17 -33.86 19.00
N LYS A 358 -7.47 -33.76 20.14
CA LYS A 358 -7.61 -34.63 21.33
C LYS A 358 -9.06 -34.69 21.86
N HIS A 359 -9.86 -33.65 21.61
CA HIS A 359 -11.29 -33.59 21.93
C HIS A 359 -12.24 -33.80 20.73
N GLY A 360 -11.74 -34.36 19.61
CA GLY A 360 -12.56 -34.66 18.43
C GLY A 360 -12.98 -33.46 17.59
N GLY A 361 -12.32 -32.30 17.76
CA GLY A 361 -12.64 -31.07 17.04
C GLY A 361 -12.16 -31.04 15.58
N LEU A 362 -11.27 -31.95 15.18
CA LEU A 362 -10.65 -32.01 13.85
C LEU A 362 -10.72 -33.42 13.24
N PRO A 363 -10.74 -33.54 11.89
CA PRO A 363 -10.55 -34.82 11.21
C PRO A 363 -9.25 -35.52 11.63
N PHE A 364 -9.24 -36.86 11.55
CA PHE A 364 -8.09 -37.70 11.92
C PHE A 364 -7.58 -37.46 13.37
N ALA A 365 -8.52 -37.19 14.30
CA ALA A 365 -8.27 -36.91 15.72
C ALA A 365 -7.20 -37.81 16.37
N ASN A 366 -7.26 -39.13 16.13
CA ASN A 366 -6.31 -40.10 16.70
C ASN A 366 -4.87 -39.93 16.21
N TRP A 367 -4.66 -39.34 15.02
CA TRP A 367 -3.33 -39.04 14.47
C TRP A 367 -2.84 -37.66 14.92
N VAL A 368 -3.69 -36.62 14.81
CA VAL A 368 -3.33 -35.24 15.17
C VAL A 368 -3.18 -35.06 16.69
N GLY A 369 -4.02 -35.75 17.48
CA GLY A 369 -3.99 -35.78 18.94
C GLY A 369 -2.90 -36.67 19.55
N HIS A 370 -2.11 -37.36 18.74
CA HIS A 370 -1.03 -38.23 19.21
C HIS A 370 0.17 -37.43 19.75
N VAL A 371 0.67 -37.83 20.92
CA VAL A 371 1.92 -37.33 21.53
C VAL A 371 2.98 -38.42 21.37
N ASP A 372 4.15 -38.07 20.80
CA ASP A 372 5.26 -39.01 20.66
C ASP A 372 5.76 -39.45 22.06
N PRO A 373 5.88 -40.75 22.36
CA PRO A 373 6.20 -41.22 23.70
C PRO A 373 7.65 -40.94 24.13
N ILE A 374 8.59 -40.75 23.19
CA ILE A 374 10.01 -40.52 23.48
C ILE A 374 10.27 -39.01 23.64
N MET A 375 9.82 -38.21 22.68
CA MET A 375 10.01 -36.76 22.66
C MET A 375 9.06 -36.06 23.64
N GLN A 376 7.87 -36.63 23.89
CA GLN A 376 6.77 -36.03 24.65
C GLN A 376 6.33 -34.70 24.01
N ILE A 377 6.03 -34.76 22.70
CA ILE A 377 5.67 -33.63 21.82
C ILE A 377 4.58 -34.12 20.83
N PRO A 378 3.57 -33.30 20.49
CA PRO A 378 2.58 -33.67 19.48
C PRO A 378 3.12 -33.46 18.04
N VAL A 379 4.10 -34.28 17.64
CA VAL A 379 4.85 -34.13 16.38
C VAL A 379 3.93 -34.06 15.15
N ASN A 380 2.88 -34.86 15.10
CA ASN A 380 1.91 -34.84 14.00
C ASN A 380 1.19 -33.49 13.88
N ALA A 381 0.81 -32.87 15.01
CA ALA A 381 0.21 -31.54 15.02
C ALA A 381 1.23 -30.46 14.62
N VAL A 382 2.49 -30.55 15.05
CA VAL A 382 3.58 -29.64 14.62
C VAL A 382 3.74 -29.68 13.09
N CYS A 383 3.86 -30.87 12.51
CA CYS A 383 4.00 -31.06 11.07
C CYS A 383 2.74 -30.61 10.29
N LEU A 384 1.53 -30.94 10.77
CA LEU A 384 0.27 -30.50 10.14
C LEU A 384 0.14 -28.96 10.17
N THR A 385 0.49 -28.34 11.30
CA THR A 385 0.46 -26.88 11.48
C THR A 385 1.41 -26.19 10.50
N ALA A 386 2.65 -26.67 10.39
CA ALA A 386 3.61 -26.14 9.44
C ALA A 386 3.16 -26.35 7.99
N ALA A 387 2.72 -27.56 7.62
CA ALA A 387 2.31 -27.88 6.25
C ALA A 387 1.08 -27.07 5.78
N THR A 388 0.03 -26.97 6.59
CA THR A 388 -1.17 -26.18 6.26
C THR A 388 -0.87 -24.70 6.13
N SER A 389 -0.04 -24.15 7.01
CA SER A 389 0.40 -22.75 6.96
C SER A 389 1.26 -22.47 5.72
N SER A 390 2.20 -23.38 5.38
CA SER A 390 3.03 -23.27 4.18
C SER A 390 2.25 -23.42 2.86
N LEU A 391 1.16 -24.20 2.84
CA LEU A 391 0.26 -24.24 1.68
C LEU A 391 -0.46 -22.90 1.46
N ILE A 392 -0.78 -22.17 2.52
CA ILE A 392 -1.37 -20.82 2.42
C ILE A 392 -0.34 -19.80 1.91
N CYS A 393 0.96 -20.01 2.14
CA CYS A 393 2.01 -19.20 1.52
C CYS A 393 2.05 -19.28 -0.02
N LEU A 394 1.36 -20.25 -0.66
CA LEU A 394 1.18 -20.24 -2.13
C LEU A 394 0.39 -19.02 -2.62
N LEU A 395 -0.36 -18.34 -1.76
CA LEU A 395 -1.05 -17.09 -2.09
C LEU A 395 -0.09 -15.92 -2.37
N VAL A 396 1.22 -16.08 -2.13
CA VAL A 396 2.27 -15.14 -2.59
C VAL A 396 2.31 -15.06 -4.13
N PHE A 397 1.89 -16.10 -4.84
CA PHE A 397 1.73 -16.07 -6.31
C PHE A 397 0.39 -15.47 -6.80
N GLY A 398 -0.45 -15.02 -5.87
CA GLY A 398 -1.73 -14.36 -6.17
C GLY A 398 -1.66 -12.85 -5.92
N PRO A 399 -2.73 -12.10 -6.20
CA PRO A 399 -2.78 -10.67 -5.90
C PRO A 399 -2.54 -10.40 -4.41
N SER A 400 -1.73 -9.38 -4.13
CA SER A 400 -1.41 -8.88 -2.78
C SER A 400 -2.64 -8.71 -1.88
N THR A 401 -3.75 -8.23 -2.46
CA THR A 401 -5.05 -8.05 -1.80
C THR A 401 -5.64 -9.35 -1.23
N VAL A 402 -5.44 -10.49 -1.89
CA VAL A 402 -5.89 -11.81 -1.41
C VAL A 402 -5.03 -12.27 -0.22
N LEU A 403 -3.70 -12.13 -0.34
CA LEU A 403 -2.74 -12.47 0.70
C LEU A 403 -2.97 -11.64 1.98
N ASN A 404 -3.09 -10.31 1.83
CA ASN A 404 -3.41 -9.38 2.92
C ASN A 404 -4.81 -9.65 3.51
N GLY A 405 -5.79 -10.01 2.67
CA GLY A 405 -7.13 -10.42 3.11
C GLY A 405 -7.12 -11.64 4.03
N VAL A 406 -6.28 -12.65 3.75
CA VAL A 406 -6.12 -13.82 4.63
C VAL A 406 -5.45 -13.46 5.96
N PHE A 407 -4.44 -12.60 5.95
CA PHE A 407 -3.80 -12.13 7.18
C PHE A 407 -4.78 -11.31 8.05
N GLY A 408 -5.59 -10.43 7.43
CA GLY A 408 -6.66 -9.70 8.10
C GLY A 408 -7.77 -10.62 8.65
N ALA A 409 -8.13 -11.68 7.92
CA ALA A 409 -9.05 -12.70 8.40
C ALA A 409 -8.53 -13.42 9.66
N GLY A 410 -7.20 -13.60 9.78
CA GLY A 410 -6.56 -14.09 11.00
C GLY A 410 -6.88 -13.23 12.23
N SER A 411 -6.78 -11.91 12.11
CA SER A 411 -7.17 -10.98 13.18
C SER A 411 -8.67 -11.08 13.53
N VAL A 412 -9.55 -11.18 12.53
CA VAL A 412 -11.00 -11.35 12.77
C VAL A 412 -11.30 -12.67 13.51
N CYS A 413 -10.63 -13.76 13.13
CA CYS A 413 -10.70 -15.05 13.81
C CYS A 413 -10.26 -14.95 15.29
N PHE A 414 -9.19 -14.21 15.59
CA PHE A 414 -8.78 -13.94 16.97
C PHE A 414 -9.80 -13.10 17.74
N PHE A 415 -10.31 -11.99 17.17
CA PHE A 415 -11.31 -11.15 17.85
C PHE A 415 -12.59 -11.91 18.19
N PHE A 416 -13.06 -12.79 17.31
CA PHE A 416 -14.17 -13.70 17.61
C PHE A 416 -13.82 -14.69 18.73
N SER A 417 -12.68 -15.38 18.61
CA SER A 417 -12.17 -16.35 19.59
C SER A 417 -12.04 -15.77 21.00
N TYR A 418 -11.52 -14.54 21.09
CA TYR A 418 -11.31 -13.77 22.31
C TYR A 418 -12.63 -13.21 22.86
N GLY A 419 -13.53 -12.73 22.00
CA GLY A 419 -14.81 -12.14 22.39
C GLY A 419 -15.79 -13.15 22.99
N LEU A 420 -15.96 -14.32 22.37
CA LEU A 420 -17.01 -15.27 22.73
C LEU A 420 -17.03 -15.70 24.22
N PRO A 421 -15.92 -16.12 24.87
CA PRO A 421 -15.94 -16.45 26.29
C PRO A 421 -16.22 -15.23 27.19
N ILE A 422 -15.81 -14.02 26.80
CA ILE A 422 -16.12 -12.78 27.54
C ILE A 422 -17.63 -12.45 27.44
N TRP A 423 -18.21 -12.56 26.25
CA TRP A 423 -19.64 -12.32 26.04
C TRP A 423 -20.51 -13.35 26.79
N LEU A 424 -20.08 -14.62 26.82
CA LEU A 424 -20.70 -15.65 27.65
C LEU A 424 -20.59 -15.34 29.15
N LEU A 425 -19.44 -14.88 29.63
CA LEU A 425 -19.23 -14.48 31.04
C LEU A 425 -20.07 -13.26 31.43
N LEU A 426 -20.25 -12.29 30.53
CA LEU A 426 -21.17 -11.16 30.72
C LEU A 426 -22.62 -11.65 30.86
N TRP A 427 -23.09 -12.45 29.91
CA TRP A 427 -24.49 -12.89 29.84
C TRP A 427 -24.87 -13.92 30.92
N ARG A 428 -23.94 -14.79 31.32
CA ARG A 428 -24.12 -15.74 32.44
C ARG A 428 -23.93 -15.08 33.81
N GLY A 429 -23.28 -13.92 33.85
CA GLY A 429 -22.90 -13.22 35.05
C GLY A 429 -21.69 -13.83 35.76
N ARG A 430 -20.86 -12.96 36.36
CA ARG A 430 -19.57 -13.33 36.98
C ARG A 430 -19.64 -14.29 38.18
N ARG A 431 -20.85 -14.61 38.66
CA ARG A 431 -21.12 -15.65 39.67
C ARG A 431 -20.85 -17.09 39.17
N VAL A 432 -20.70 -17.29 37.86
CA VAL A 432 -20.32 -18.59 37.28
C VAL A 432 -18.86 -18.98 37.57
N LEU A 433 -17.99 -17.99 37.86
CA LEU A 433 -16.58 -18.23 38.21
C LEU A 433 -16.42 -18.47 39.74
N PRO A 434 -15.60 -19.44 40.19
CA PRO A 434 -15.36 -19.68 41.61
C PRO A 434 -14.89 -18.43 42.37
N GLN A 435 -15.49 -18.13 43.52
CA GLN A 435 -15.18 -16.91 44.29
C GLN A 435 -13.71 -16.86 44.75
N GLN A 436 -13.19 -17.99 45.23
CA GLN A 436 -11.76 -18.14 45.54
C GLN A 436 -11.03 -18.65 44.29
N ARG A 437 -10.24 -17.78 43.68
CA ARG A 437 -9.41 -18.03 42.50
C ARG A 437 -8.18 -17.13 42.53
N TYR A 438 -7.10 -17.48 41.84
CA TYR A 438 -5.84 -16.73 41.89
C TYR A 438 -6.01 -15.27 41.42
N MET A 439 -6.64 -15.08 40.27
CA MET A 439 -6.98 -13.77 39.72
C MET A 439 -8.49 -13.55 39.84
N ASN A 440 -8.90 -12.59 40.69
CA ASN A 440 -10.29 -12.21 40.85
C ASN A 440 -10.43 -10.69 40.70
N LEU A 441 -11.01 -10.26 39.58
CA LEU A 441 -11.25 -8.85 39.25
C LEU A 441 -12.51 -8.27 39.90
N GLY A 442 -13.21 -9.03 40.75
CA GLY A 442 -14.38 -8.57 41.50
C GLY A 442 -15.47 -7.99 40.61
N GLU A 443 -15.97 -6.81 40.99
CA GLU A 443 -16.94 -6.02 40.22
C GLU A 443 -16.28 -5.20 39.09
N ALA A 444 -15.02 -4.80 39.24
CA ALA A 444 -14.27 -4.10 38.19
C ALA A 444 -14.18 -4.96 36.91
N GLY A 445 -14.05 -6.28 37.06
CA GLY A 445 -14.11 -7.25 35.96
C GLY A 445 -15.47 -7.38 35.27
N PHE A 446 -16.55 -6.74 35.75
CA PHE A 446 -17.78 -6.58 34.96
C PHE A 446 -17.59 -5.42 33.96
N TRP A 447 -17.20 -4.25 34.46
CA TRP A 447 -16.96 -3.06 33.65
C TRP A 447 -15.83 -3.27 32.63
N LEU A 448 -14.79 -4.02 33.01
CA LEU A 448 -13.74 -4.46 32.09
C LEU A 448 -14.31 -5.26 30.92
N ASN A 449 -15.12 -6.28 31.19
CA ASN A 449 -15.74 -7.13 30.17
C ASN A 449 -16.73 -6.34 29.29
N VAL A 450 -17.39 -5.31 29.84
CA VAL A 450 -18.24 -4.39 29.07
C VAL A 450 -17.39 -3.50 28.15
N ALA A 451 -16.28 -2.95 28.63
CA ALA A 451 -15.37 -2.13 27.83
C ALA A 451 -14.73 -2.94 26.67
N THR A 452 -14.37 -4.20 26.92
CA THR A 452 -13.78 -5.08 25.89
C THR A 452 -14.80 -5.58 24.86
N ARG A 453 -16.10 -5.55 25.18
CA ARG A 453 -17.16 -5.73 24.17
C ARG A 453 -17.13 -4.61 23.13
N SER A 454 -16.90 -3.36 23.53
CA SER A 454 -16.77 -2.23 22.59
C SER A 454 -15.48 -2.27 21.77
N THR A 455 -14.33 -2.66 22.35
CA THR A 455 -13.07 -2.73 21.59
C THR A 455 -13.05 -3.87 20.57
N ASN A 456 -13.67 -5.02 20.87
CA ASN A 456 -13.89 -6.10 19.91
C ASN A 456 -14.96 -5.77 18.84
N MET A 457 -15.53 -4.57 18.85
CA MET A 457 -16.45 -4.04 17.83
C MET A 457 -15.90 -2.79 17.12
N ALA A 458 -14.65 -2.40 17.37
CA ALA A 458 -13.94 -1.50 16.46
C ALA A 458 -13.92 -2.15 15.06
N PRO A 459 -14.17 -1.39 13.98
CA PRO A 459 -14.35 -1.99 12.67
C PRO A 459 -13.09 -2.75 12.26
N SER A 460 -13.25 -4.03 11.93
CA SER A 460 -12.31 -4.74 11.07
C SER A 460 -12.45 -4.20 9.64
N ALA A 461 -12.14 -2.90 9.48
CA ALA A 461 -11.71 -2.37 8.21
C ALA A 461 -10.47 -3.18 7.85
N ILE A 462 -10.67 -4.15 6.96
CA ILE A 462 -9.56 -4.77 6.25
C ILE A 462 -8.80 -3.59 5.66
N PRO A 463 -7.50 -3.42 5.93
CA PRO A 463 -6.70 -2.62 5.04
C PRO A 463 -6.73 -3.36 3.70
N ILE A 464 -7.62 -2.91 2.82
CA ILE A 464 -7.13 -2.57 1.49
C ILE A 464 -5.93 -1.70 1.80
N ALA A 465 -4.73 -2.30 1.74
CA ALA A 465 -3.52 -1.51 1.74
C ALA A 465 -3.74 -0.51 0.62
N VAL A 466 -3.69 0.78 0.94
CA VAL A 466 -3.45 1.78 -0.10
C VAL A 466 -2.04 1.47 -0.55
N GLU A 467 -1.93 0.58 -1.53
CA GLU A 467 -0.68 0.23 -2.16
C GLU A 467 -0.15 1.53 -2.73
N ALA A 468 1.03 1.96 -2.28
CA ALA A 468 1.78 2.98 -2.98
C ALA A 468 1.88 2.47 -4.44
N PRO A 469 1.30 3.19 -5.42
CA PRO A 469 0.89 2.62 -6.69
C PRO A 469 2.09 2.01 -7.41
N ASP A 470 1.96 0.73 -7.80
CA ASP A 470 3.04 -0.23 -8.13
C ASP A 470 4.40 0.41 -8.44
N GLN A 471 5.17 0.64 -7.38
CA GLN A 471 6.41 1.40 -7.47
C GLN A 471 7.60 0.61 -8.05
N THR A 472 7.36 -0.59 -8.58
CA THR A 472 8.24 -1.22 -9.56
C THR A 472 8.44 -0.28 -10.78
N ALA A 473 7.50 0.64 -11.02
CA ALA A 473 7.62 1.76 -11.96
C ALA A 473 8.70 2.80 -11.61
N MET A 474 8.77 3.25 -10.35
CA MET A 474 9.45 4.50 -10.01
C MET A 474 10.95 4.33 -9.73
N LYS A 475 11.38 3.16 -9.23
CA LYS A 475 12.69 2.98 -8.59
C LYS A 475 13.86 2.61 -9.52
N LYS A 476 14.15 3.46 -10.51
CA LYS A 476 15.46 3.45 -11.19
C LYS A 476 16.12 4.82 -11.44
N ALA A 477 15.73 5.87 -10.71
CA ALA A 477 16.43 7.15 -10.76
C ALA A 477 16.68 7.76 -9.37
N THR A 478 17.93 7.71 -8.93
CA THR A 478 18.54 8.75 -8.06
C THR A 478 19.57 9.52 -8.89
N GLN A 479 19.16 9.96 -10.09
CA GLN A 479 19.99 10.71 -11.02
C GLN A 479 19.10 11.64 -11.85
N GLU A 480 19.41 12.93 -11.75
CA GLU A 480 18.72 14.06 -12.40
C GLU A 480 17.21 14.18 -12.10
N LYS A 481 16.63 15.33 -12.46
CA LYS A 481 15.23 15.65 -12.17
C LYS A 481 14.38 15.10 -13.33
N LYS A 482 13.94 13.84 -13.21
CA LYS A 482 13.09 13.16 -14.21
C LYS A 482 12.01 14.09 -14.78
N THR A 483 11.90 14.08 -16.11
CA THR A 483 10.80 14.70 -16.86
C THR A 483 9.46 14.03 -16.53
N ALA A 484 8.34 14.63 -16.96
CA ALA A 484 7.03 13.99 -16.86
C ALA A 484 7.01 12.66 -17.65
N LEU A 485 7.60 12.66 -18.85
CA LEU A 485 7.72 11.47 -19.69
C LEU A 485 8.48 10.33 -19.00
N GLU A 486 9.60 10.62 -18.31
CA GLU A 486 10.35 9.63 -17.53
C GLU A 486 9.66 9.21 -16.23
N THR A 487 8.71 10.02 -15.73
CA THR A 487 7.88 9.70 -14.57
C THR A 487 6.73 8.75 -14.93
N LEU A 488 6.14 8.93 -16.12
CA LEU A 488 5.01 8.13 -16.62
C LEU A 488 5.42 6.90 -17.45
N SER A 489 6.65 6.84 -17.97
CA SER A 489 7.15 5.68 -18.70
C SER A 489 7.67 4.57 -17.77
N LEU A 490 7.08 3.38 -17.85
CA LEU A 490 7.62 2.14 -17.28
C LEU A 490 8.12 1.19 -18.39
N GLY A 491 9.41 1.28 -18.69
CA GLY A 491 10.13 0.26 -19.47
C GLY A 491 11.05 -0.60 -18.58
N PRO A 492 11.42 -1.82 -19.03
CA PRO A 492 12.45 -2.61 -18.36
C PRO A 492 13.73 -1.80 -18.26
N GLU A 493 14.50 -2.00 -17.18
CA GLU A 493 15.70 -1.21 -16.90
C GLU A 493 15.48 0.31 -16.83
N GLY A 494 14.24 0.79 -16.59
CA GLY A 494 13.96 2.22 -16.47
C GLY A 494 14.03 2.98 -17.81
N VAL A 495 13.98 2.25 -18.93
CA VAL A 495 13.86 2.85 -20.27
C VAL A 495 12.57 3.66 -20.35
N SER A 496 12.69 4.94 -20.63
CA SER A 496 11.58 5.83 -20.96
C SER A 496 11.21 5.76 -22.43
N LEU A 497 10.03 6.26 -22.79
CA LEU A 497 9.77 6.66 -24.18
C LEU A 497 10.74 7.79 -24.57
N PRO A 498 11.22 7.84 -25.84
CA PRO A 498 12.09 8.91 -26.28
C PRO A 498 11.34 10.24 -26.34
N GLY A 499 11.88 11.27 -25.67
CA GLY A 499 11.44 12.66 -25.81
C GLY A 499 11.84 13.28 -27.15
N VAL A 500 11.70 14.60 -27.26
CA VAL A 500 11.93 15.33 -28.52
C VAL A 500 13.37 15.14 -29.02
N PRO A 501 13.58 14.65 -30.26
CA PRO A 501 14.91 14.39 -30.79
C PRO A 501 15.72 15.69 -30.99
N ARG A 502 17.02 15.62 -30.71
CA ARG A 502 17.98 16.70 -30.94
C ARG A 502 18.76 16.42 -32.22
N PHE A 503 18.90 17.44 -33.05
CA PHE A 503 19.59 17.39 -34.33
C PHE A 503 20.88 18.21 -34.26
N VAL A 504 21.90 17.80 -35.02
CA VAL A 504 23.13 18.59 -35.20
C VAL A 504 22.96 19.55 -36.38
N GLU A 505 22.33 19.09 -37.46
CA GLU A 505 22.16 19.85 -38.70
C GLU A 505 20.72 20.35 -38.87
N PHE A 506 20.57 21.63 -39.24
CA PHE A 506 19.25 22.24 -39.50
C PHE A 506 18.48 21.55 -40.64
N SER A 507 19.19 20.91 -41.59
CA SER A 507 18.60 20.15 -42.68
C SER A 507 17.85 18.91 -42.20
N GLU A 508 18.39 18.19 -41.21
CA GLU A 508 17.77 17.02 -40.59
C GLU A 508 16.53 17.43 -39.79
N GLN A 509 16.66 18.47 -38.95
CA GLN A 509 15.55 18.99 -38.16
C GLN A 509 14.39 19.49 -39.04
N ARG A 510 14.68 20.12 -40.18
CA ARG A 510 13.67 20.50 -41.19
C ARG A 510 12.99 19.30 -41.84
N ALA A 511 13.73 18.25 -42.17
CA ALA A 511 13.14 17.03 -42.72
C ALA A 511 12.15 16.44 -41.71
N TRP A 512 12.60 16.27 -40.46
CA TRP A 512 11.80 15.79 -39.35
C TRP A 512 10.54 16.64 -39.10
N ILE A 513 10.68 17.97 -38.95
CA ILE A 513 9.55 18.91 -38.78
C ILE A 513 8.48 18.71 -39.86
N LYS A 514 8.87 18.64 -41.14
CA LYS A 514 7.91 18.51 -42.25
C LYS A 514 7.25 17.13 -42.30
N GLN A 515 7.97 16.06 -41.91
CA GLN A 515 7.42 14.71 -41.83
C GLN A 515 6.39 14.59 -40.71
N HIS A 516 6.70 15.11 -39.52
CA HIS A 516 5.78 15.14 -38.37
C HIS A 516 4.56 16.04 -38.66
N MET A 517 4.78 17.22 -39.26
CA MET A 517 3.71 18.10 -39.71
C MET A 517 2.78 17.43 -40.74
N ALA A 518 3.31 16.66 -41.70
CA ALA A 518 2.49 15.91 -42.65
C ALA A 518 1.70 14.78 -41.96
N ALA A 519 2.32 14.05 -41.03
CA ALA A 519 1.65 13.02 -40.23
C ALA A 519 0.49 13.57 -39.40
N VAL A 520 0.63 14.77 -38.81
CA VAL A 520 -0.47 15.44 -38.10
C VAL A 520 -1.70 15.61 -38.99
N PHE A 521 -1.53 16.05 -40.23
CA PHE A 521 -2.66 16.16 -41.16
C PHE A 521 -3.26 14.81 -41.54
N ARG A 522 -2.45 13.75 -41.72
CA ARG A 522 -2.97 12.39 -41.96
C ARG A 522 -3.80 11.88 -40.76
N HIS A 523 -3.33 12.10 -39.53
CA HIS A 523 -4.05 11.78 -38.30
C HIS A 523 -5.34 12.60 -38.13
N TRP A 524 -5.27 13.93 -38.25
CA TRP A 524 -6.44 14.82 -38.22
C TRP A 524 -7.50 14.46 -39.27
N HIS A 525 -7.10 13.87 -40.40
CA HIS A 525 -8.05 13.31 -41.36
C HIS A 525 -8.78 12.07 -40.82
N ARG A 526 -8.10 11.15 -40.13
CA ARG A 526 -8.73 9.95 -39.53
C ARG A 526 -9.65 10.27 -38.36
N GLU A 527 -9.28 11.24 -37.53
CA GLU A 527 -10.15 11.74 -36.44
C GLU A 527 -11.34 12.58 -36.95
N GLY A 528 -11.43 12.83 -38.27
CA GLY A 528 -12.56 13.51 -38.91
C GLY A 528 -12.52 15.04 -38.88
N TYR A 529 -11.37 15.65 -38.58
CA TYR A 529 -11.21 17.11 -38.45
C TYR A 529 -11.13 17.85 -39.80
N THR A 530 -11.11 17.14 -40.93
CA THR A 530 -10.93 17.76 -42.27
C THR A 530 -12.20 18.44 -42.77
N GLU A 531 -12.23 19.78 -42.73
CA GLU A 531 -13.31 20.57 -43.32
C GLU A 531 -12.87 21.16 -44.69
N GLY A 532 -12.77 20.28 -45.68
CA GLY A 532 -12.43 20.62 -47.06
C GLY A 532 -11.00 21.13 -47.23
N ILE A 533 -10.82 22.45 -47.15
CA ILE A 533 -9.53 23.17 -47.29
C ILE A 533 -9.24 24.11 -46.11
N SER A 534 -10.03 24.02 -45.04
CA SER A 534 -9.89 24.80 -43.82
C SER A 534 -9.04 24.09 -42.76
N GLY A 535 -8.32 24.88 -41.97
CA GLY A 535 -7.42 24.41 -40.92
C GLY A 535 -5.96 24.45 -41.37
N HIS A 536 -5.08 24.83 -40.44
CA HIS A 536 -3.72 25.26 -40.73
C HIS A 536 -2.75 24.82 -39.64
N ILE A 537 -1.51 24.57 -40.05
CA ILE A 537 -0.40 24.34 -39.15
C ILE A 537 0.78 25.18 -39.62
N SER A 538 1.48 25.81 -38.67
CA SER A 538 2.77 26.47 -38.91
C SER A 538 3.83 25.91 -37.96
N VAL A 539 5.05 25.70 -38.45
CA VAL A 539 6.19 25.27 -37.63
C VAL A 539 7.43 26.11 -37.96
N ARG A 540 7.97 26.82 -36.97
CA ARG A 540 9.11 27.73 -37.10
C ARG A 540 10.34 27.01 -37.64
N ASP A 541 11.04 27.64 -38.59
CA ASP A 541 12.25 27.07 -39.16
C ASP A 541 13.44 27.20 -38.19
N PRO A 542 14.26 26.14 -38.01
CA PRO A 542 15.30 26.14 -36.97
C PRO A 542 16.54 26.97 -37.32
N GLU A 543 16.82 27.23 -38.60
CA GLU A 543 17.89 28.16 -39.03
C GLU A 543 17.36 29.59 -39.18
N PHE A 544 16.08 29.74 -39.57
CA PHE A 544 15.44 31.03 -39.85
C PHE A 544 14.24 31.30 -38.89
N PRO A 545 14.47 31.77 -37.64
CA PRO A 545 13.40 32.00 -36.66
C PRO A 545 12.27 32.96 -37.08
N ASN A 546 12.51 33.79 -38.11
CA ASN A 546 11.55 34.70 -38.74
C ASN A 546 10.86 34.10 -39.98
N ALA A 547 10.86 32.77 -40.09
CA ALA A 547 10.12 32.00 -41.08
C ALA A 547 9.54 30.73 -40.45
N PHE A 548 8.52 30.18 -41.10
CA PHE A 548 7.89 28.93 -40.71
C PHE A 548 7.42 28.13 -41.93
N TRP A 549 7.45 26.81 -41.76
CA TRP A 549 6.84 25.83 -42.65
C TRP A 549 5.33 25.90 -42.48
N PHE A 550 4.58 25.94 -43.58
CA PHE A 550 3.14 26.10 -43.65
C PHE A 550 2.54 25.09 -44.64
N ASN A 551 1.33 24.59 -44.38
CA ASN A 551 0.66 23.66 -45.28
C ASN A 551 0.17 24.36 -46.56
N PRO A 552 0.32 23.75 -47.75
CA PRO A 552 -0.19 24.33 -48.97
C PRO A 552 -1.71 24.36 -48.99
N TYR A 553 -2.26 25.41 -49.60
CA TYR A 553 -3.69 25.62 -49.72
C TYR A 553 -4.29 24.78 -50.85
N GLY A 554 -5.41 24.11 -50.57
CA GLY A 554 -6.11 23.26 -51.56
C GLY A 554 -5.65 21.79 -51.60
N VAL A 555 -4.65 21.39 -50.82
CA VAL A 555 -4.28 19.98 -50.65
C VAL A 555 -5.06 19.39 -49.47
N HIS A 556 -5.74 18.27 -49.69
CA HIS A 556 -6.54 17.60 -48.68
C HIS A 556 -5.65 16.97 -47.60
N PHE A 557 -6.03 17.08 -46.32
CA PHE A 557 -5.22 16.65 -45.17
C PHE A 557 -4.75 15.19 -45.27
N GLY A 558 -5.64 14.28 -45.68
CA GLY A 558 -5.32 12.86 -45.90
C GLY A 558 -4.33 12.54 -47.04
N LEU A 559 -3.85 13.55 -47.78
CA LEU A 559 -2.91 13.43 -48.90
C LEU A 559 -1.59 14.19 -48.70
N LEU A 560 -1.47 15.06 -47.68
CA LEU A 560 -0.29 15.91 -47.49
C LEU A 560 1.02 15.12 -47.26
N LYS A 561 2.14 15.66 -47.76
CA LYS A 561 3.49 15.09 -47.63
C LYS A 561 4.53 16.08 -47.09
N ALA A 562 5.70 15.60 -46.70
CA ALA A 562 6.81 16.43 -46.23
C ALA A 562 7.39 17.34 -47.33
N SER A 563 7.31 16.92 -48.59
CA SER A 563 7.67 17.70 -49.79
C SER A 563 6.67 18.80 -50.14
N ASP A 564 5.40 18.68 -49.70
CA ASP A 564 4.34 19.64 -50.00
C ASP A 564 4.49 20.98 -49.26
N MET A 565 5.19 20.97 -48.11
CA MET A 565 5.25 22.11 -47.20
C MET A 565 5.99 23.33 -47.79
N VAL A 566 5.46 24.51 -47.52
CA VAL A 566 5.93 25.81 -48.05
C VAL A 566 6.61 26.59 -46.93
N LEU A 567 7.80 27.15 -47.16
CA LEU A 567 8.50 28.01 -46.19
C LEU A 567 8.18 29.48 -46.48
N VAL A 568 7.56 30.16 -45.52
CA VAL A 568 7.11 31.55 -45.61
C VAL A 568 7.70 32.39 -44.47
N ASN A 569 8.01 33.66 -44.73
CA ASN A 569 8.52 34.59 -43.72
C ASN A 569 7.41 35.39 -43.01
N LEU A 570 7.76 36.14 -41.97
CA LEU A 570 6.84 37.01 -41.19
C LEU A 570 6.13 38.14 -41.97
N ASP A 571 6.45 38.33 -43.26
CA ASP A 571 5.85 39.31 -44.18
C ASP A 571 4.91 38.65 -45.21
N GLY A 572 4.74 37.32 -45.16
CA GLY A 572 3.93 36.56 -46.13
C GLY A 572 4.66 36.19 -47.41
N LYS A 573 5.97 36.47 -47.50
CA LYS A 573 6.78 36.11 -48.66
C LYS A 573 7.22 34.65 -48.57
N ILE A 574 6.87 33.86 -49.58
CA ILE A 574 7.38 32.49 -49.76
C ILE A 574 8.87 32.56 -50.15
N ILE A 575 9.69 31.80 -49.43
CA ILE A 575 11.16 31.79 -49.56
C ILE A 575 11.75 30.39 -49.74
N GLY A 576 10.95 29.32 -49.62
CA GLY A 576 11.42 27.94 -49.83
C GLY A 576 10.28 26.91 -49.78
N GLY A 577 10.65 25.62 -49.76
CA GLY A 577 9.70 24.51 -49.78
C GLY A 577 9.21 24.14 -51.18
N ASN A 578 7.95 23.68 -51.27
CA ASN A 578 7.32 23.26 -52.52
C ASN A 578 7.35 24.38 -53.58
N LYS A 579 7.92 24.08 -54.75
CA LYS A 579 8.03 25.01 -55.89
C LYS A 579 6.95 24.79 -56.96
N THR A 580 6.25 23.67 -56.91
CA THR A 580 5.20 23.29 -57.87
C THR A 580 3.84 23.86 -57.45
N TRP A 581 3.58 23.92 -56.14
CA TRP A 581 2.36 24.51 -55.59
C TRP A 581 2.64 25.44 -54.37
N PRO A 582 3.36 26.57 -54.58
CA PRO A 582 3.66 27.54 -53.53
C PRO A 582 2.45 28.46 -53.25
N VAL A 583 1.38 27.90 -52.68
CA VAL A 583 0.15 28.63 -52.33
C VAL A 583 -0.20 28.35 -50.88
N ILE A 584 -0.47 29.40 -50.08
CA ILE A 584 -0.86 29.30 -48.67
C ILE A 584 -2.16 30.09 -48.41
N ASN A 585 -2.87 29.75 -47.34
CA ASN A 585 -4.08 30.46 -46.96
C ASN A 585 -3.74 31.77 -46.20
N LEU A 586 -4.22 32.91 -46.70
CA LEU A 586 -3.92 34.22 -46.11
C LEU A 586 -4.51 34.41 -44.71
N ALA A 587 -5.72 33.90 -44.45
CA ALA A 587 -6.39 34.06 -43.16
C ALA A 587 -5.69 33.25 -42.06
N GLY A 588 -5.37 31.98 -42.34
CA GLY A 588 -4.54 31.15 -41.47
C GLY A 588 -3.16 31.77 -41.24
N PHE A 589 -2.52 32.26 -42.31
CA PHE A 589 -1.22 32.93 -42.22
C PHE A 589 -1.24 34.14 -41.26
N MET A 590 -2.28 34.98 -41.29
CA MET A 590 -2.36 36.15 -40.39
C MET A 590 -2.44 35.76 -38.91
N ILE A 591 -3.30 34.79 -38.55
CA ILE A 591 -3.42 34.30 -37.17
C ILE A 591 -2.09 33.70 -36.69
N HIS A 592 -1.51 32.79 -37.48
CA HIS A 592 -0.28 32.09 -37.12
C HIS A 592 0.92 33.04 -37.04
N THR A 593 0.99 34.04 -37.92
CA THR A 593 2.03 35.09 -37.89
C THR A 593 1.95 35.94 -36.64
N ALA A 594 0.74 36.35 -36.22
CA ALA A 594 0.56 37.13 -35.00
C ALA A 594 0.99 36.34 -33.75
N VAL A 595 0.60 35.07 -33.64
CA VAL A 595 1.04 34.19 -32.55
C VAL A 595 2.56 34.00 -32.57
N HIS A 596 3.18 33.76 -33.74
CA HIS A 596 4.64 33.62 -33.85
C HIS A 596 5.44 34.92 -33.61
N LYS A 597 4.82 36.09 -33.78
CA LYS A 597 5.38 37.42 -33.42
C LYS A 597 5.23 37.71 -31.91
N ALA A 598 4.10 37.37 -31.31
CA ALA A 598 3.86 37.56 -29.88
C ALA A 598 4.66 36.60 -29.00
N ARG A 599 4.84 35.34 -29.43
CA ARG A 599 5.47 34.27 -28.64
C ARG A 599 6.62 33.61 -29.38
N HIS A 600 7.81 34.16 -29.20
CA HIS A 600 9.06 33.62 -29.76
C HIS A 600 9.41 32.21 -29.27
N ASN A 601 8.95 31.83 -28.05
CA ASN A 601 9.13 30.50 -27.48
C ASN A 601 8.19 29.43 -28.09
N ILE A 602 7.20 29.83 -28.89
CA ILE A 602 6.33 28.91 -29.62
C ILE A 602 6.95 28.58 -30.98
N VAL A 603 7.10 27.28 -31.21
CA VAL A 603 7.65 26.69 -32.43
C VAL A 603 6.52 26.26 -33.36
N ALA A 604 5.42 25.71 -32.84
CA ALA A 604 4.29 25.27 -33.65
C ALA A 604 2.97 25.94 -33.23
N VAL A 605 2.13 26.24 -34.23
CA VAL A 605 0.74 26.70 -34.04
C VAL A 605 -0.16 25.80 -34.89
N CYS A 606 -1.20 25.26 -34.28
CA CYS A 606 -2.19 24.38 -34.88
C CYS A 606 -3.57 25.02 -34.76
N HIS A 607 -4.32 25.13 -35.86
CA HIS A 607 -5.68 25.68 -35.86
C HIS A 607 -6.60 24.82 -36.72
N CYS A 608 -7.76 24.44 -36.19
CA CYS A 608 -8.69 23.58 -36.91
C CYS A 608 -10.16 23.88 -36.57
N HIS A 609 -11.05 23.51 -37.49
CA HIS A 609 -12.50 23.72 -37.42
C HIS A 609 -13.20 22.43 -37.03
N THR A 610 -12.75 21.85 -35.92
CA THR A 610 -13.19 20.55 -35.39
C THR A 610 -14.67 20.58 -34.96
N VAL A 611 -15.32 19.42 -34.90
CA VAL A 611 -16.79 19.32 -34.78
C VAL A 611 -17.26 19.76 -33.40
N TYR A 612 -16.69 19.19 -32.34
CA TYR A 612 -17.07 19.48 -30.96
C TYR A 612 -16.48 20.81 -30.48
N GLY A 613 -15.29 21.17 -30.96
CA GLY A 613 -14.62 22.45 -30.72
C GLY A 613 -15.40 23.62 -31.28
N LYS A 614 -15.91 23.53 -32.52
CA LYS A 614 -16.87 24.51 -33.05
C LYS A 614 -18.14 24.56 -32.20
N ALA A 615 -18.76 23.42 -31.91
CA ALA A 615 -20.00 23.36 -31.14
C ALA A 615 -19.86 23.94 -29.72
N TRP A 616 -18.73 23.73 -29.05
CA TRP A 616 -18.42 24.34 -27.76
C TRP A 616 -18.08 25.83 -27.87
N SER A 617 -17.36 26.24 -28.93
CA SER A 617 -16.97 27.63 -29.15
C SER A 617 -18.14 28.62 -29.25
N VAL A 618 -19.35 28.14 -29.56
CA VAL A 618 -20.57 28.96 -29.58
C VAL A 618 -20.92 29.52 -28.19
N PHE A 619 -20.52 28.83 -27.11
CA PHE A 619 -20.80 29.28 -25.74
C PHE A 619 -19.85 30.35 -25.20
N GLY A 620 -18.75 30.67 -25.91
CA GLY A 620 -17.82 31.74 -25.49
C GLY A 620 -17.23 31.58 -24.08
N ARG A 621 -17.02 30.34 -23.61
CA ARG A 621 -16.56 30.05 -22.24
C ARG A 621 -15.51 28.93 -22.18
N PRO A 622 -14.63 28.91 -21.16
CA PRO A 622 -13.65 27.84 -20.99
C PRO A 622 -14.33 26.48 -20.74
N LEU A 623 -13.63 25.41 -21.10
CA LEU A 623 -13.89 24.06 -20.62
C LEU A 623 -13.69 23.99 -19.10
N GLU A 624 -14.58 23.27 -18.42
CA GLU A 624 -14.50 23.00 -16.98
C GLU A 624 -13.55 21.82 -16.72
N MET A 625 -12.98 21.71 -15.52
CA MET A 625 -12.11 20.59 -15.14
C MET A 625 -12.95 19.33 -14.84
N LEU A 626 -13.52 18.73 -15.89
CA LEU A 626 -14.37 17.53 -15.82
C LEU A 626 -13.58 16.22 -15.79
N THR A 627 -12.50 16.16 -16.56
CA THR A 627 -11.66 14.97 -16.72
C THR A 627 -10.19 15.35 -16.71
N GLN A 628 -9.36 14.35 -16.41
CA GLN A 628 -7.89 14.43 -16.42
C GLN A 628 -7.35 15.03 -17.74
N ASP A 629 -7.90 14.62 -18.90
CA ASP A 629 -7.59 15.21 -20.20
C ASP A 629 -7.74 16.74 -20.26
N THR A 630 -8.81 17.26 -19.66
CA THR A 630 -9.11 18.70 -19.68
C THR A 630 -8.18 19.49 -18.76
N CYS A 631 -7.59 18.86 -17.74
CA CYS A 631 -6.61 19.48 -16.85
C CYS A 631 -5.33 19.92 -17.58
N LYS A 632 -5.03 19.38 -18.77
CA LYS A 632 -3.96 19.88 -19.67
C LYS A 632 -4.14 21.37 -20.04
N PHE A 633 -5.34 21.93 -19.84
CA PHE A 633 -5.73 23.32 -20.07
C PHE A 633 -6.15 24.06 -18.78
N TYR A 634 -5.67 23.65 -17.60
CA TYR A 634 -5.99 24.29 -16.33
C TYR A 634 -5.42 25.72 -16.20
N GLY A 635 -6.19 26.64 -15.59
CA GLY A 635 -5.80 28.03 -15.37
C GLY A 635 -5.45 28.76 -16.67
N ASP A 636 -4.38 29.57 -16.63
CA ASP A 636 -3.91 30.39 -17.75
C ASP A 636 -3.41 29.59 -18.98
N ALA A 637 -3.45 28.25 -18.93
CA ALA A 637 -3.21 27.39 -20.09
C ALA A 637 -4.39 27.33 -21.07
N GLN A 638 -5.59 27.79 -20.66
CA GLN A 638 -6.75 27.94 -21.53
C GLN A 638 -7.08 29.42 -21.77
N ALA A 639 -7.31 29.76 -23.03
CA ALA A 639 -7.82 31.05 -23.46
C ALA A 639 -9.20 30.96 -24.11
N VAL A 640 -9.96 32.07 -24.05
CA VAL A 640 -11.18 32.26 -24.82
C VAL A 640 -11.11 33.59 -25.54
N TYR A 641 -11.10 33.55 -26.87
CA TYR A 641 -11.28 34.74 -27.69
C TYR A 641 -12.78 35.00 -27.85
N ASP A 642 -13.35 35.80 -26.94
CA ASP A 642 -14.78 36.13 -26.88
C ASP A 642 -15.20 37.20 -27.91
N ASN A 643 -14.65 37.12 -29.12
CA ASN A 643 -15.01 38.00 -30.23
C ASN A 643 -15.05 37.21 -31.56
N HIS A 644 -15.62 37.82 -32.60
CA HIS A 644 -15.75 37.19 -33.92
C HIS A 644 -15.79 38.28 -35.00
N GLY A 645 -14.66 38.56 -35.65
CA GLY A 645 -14.55 39.56 -36.72
C GLY A 645 -15.08 39.10 -38.08
N GLY A 646 -15.24 37.79 -38.27
CA GLY A 646 -15.68 37.16 -39.51
C GLY A 646 -14.57 36.30 -40.11
N VAL A 647 -14.36 36.37 -41.43
CA VAL A 647 -13.18 35.77 -42.06
C VAL A 647 -11.97 36.67 -41.80
N VAL A 648 -10.91 36.13 -41.20
CA VAL A 648 -9.70 36.88 -40.84
C VAL A 648 -8.96 37.37 -42.08
N LEU A 649 -9.29 38.59 -42.54
CA LEU A 649 -8.65 39.24 -43.70
C LEU A 649 -7.71 40.39 -43.31
N GLY A 650 -7.63 40.73 -42.02
CA GLY A 650 -6.75 41.76 -41.48
C GLY A 650 -5.91 41.26 -40.30
N PRO A 651 -4.74 41.86 -40.02
CA PRO A 651 -3.81 41.40 -38.99
C PRO A 651 -4.37 41.55 -37.56
N GLU A 652 -5.21 42.57 -37.31
CA GLU A 652 -5.72 42.90 -35.97
C GLU A 652 -6.43 41.74 -35.25
N GLU A 653 -7.11 40.85 -35.98
CA GLU A 653 -7.81 39.72 -35.36
C GLU A 653 -6.83 38.61 -34.97
N GLY A 654 -5.76 38.40 -35.75
CA GLY A 654 -4.64 37.55 -35.34
C GLY A 654 -3.94 38.10 -34.11
N GLU A 655 -3.74 39.42 -34.04
CA GLU A 655 -3.14 40.11 -32.89
C GLU A 655 -4.01 39.94 -31.63
N LYS A 656 -5.32 40.18 -31.71
CA LYS A 656 -6.25 40.00 -30.58
C LYS A 656 -6.38 38.54 -30.14
N ILE A 657 -6.25 37.57 -31.06
CA ILE A 657 -6.17 36.13 -30.72
C ILE A 657 -4.86 35.83 -29.97
N ALA A 658 -3.73 36.39 -30.41
CA ALA A 658 -2.44 36.20 -29.75
C ALA A 658 -2.37 36.87 -28.36
N GLU A 659 -3.00 38.05 -28.19
CA GLU A 659 -3.21 38.69 -26.89
C GLU A 659 -4.07 37.82 -25.97
N SER A 660 -5.19 37.28 -26.48
CA SER A 660 -6.11 36.43 -25.72
C SER A 660 -5.47 35.11 -25.27
N LEU A 661 -4.57 34.53 -26.09
CA LEU A 661 -3.78 33.36 -25.75
C LEU A 661 -2.75 33.63 -24.62
N GLY A 662 -2.38 34.89 -24.40
CA GLY A 662 -1.50 35.33 -23.31
C GLY A 662 -0.11 34.68 -23.34
N GLN A 663 0.64 34.81 -22.24
CA GLN A 663 1.99 34.24 -22.13
C GLN A 663 2.00 32.73 -21.89
N TYR A 664 0.96 32.18 -21.23
CA TYR A 664 0.92 30.80 -20.74
C TYR A 664 -0.02 29.88 -21.52
N GLY A 665 -0.95 30.41 -22.31
CA GLY A 665 -1.97 29.62 -23.02
C GLY A 665 -1.36 28.52 -23.91
N LYS A 666 -1.97 27.34 -23.86
CA LYS A 666 -1.66 26.16 -24.67
C LYS A 666 -2.79 25.84 -25.66
N GLY A 667 -4.04 26.13 -25.28
CA GLY A 667 -5.22 26.05 -26.13
C GLY A 667 -6.11 27.29 -26.00
N ALA A 668 -6.74 27.69 -27.10
CA ALA A 668 -7.65 28.82 -27.21
C ALA A 668 -8.95 28.42 -27.92
N ILE A 669 -10.08 28.75 -27.30
CA ILE A 669 -11.42 28.65 -27.89
C ILE A 669 -11.68 29.95 -28.65
N LEU A 670 -11.89 29.86 -29.97
CA LEU A 670 -12.19 31.01 -30.82
C LEU A 670 -13.69 31.06 -31.09
N ARG A 671 -14.40 32.05 -30.51
CA ARG A 671 -15.88 32.05 -30.49
C ARG A 671 -16.49 31.96 -31.89
N ASN A 672 -17.41 31.00 -32.06
CA ASN A 672 -18.07 30.67 -33.34
C ASN A 672 -17.09 30.30 -34.49
N HIS A 673 -15.84 29.92 -34.21
CA HIS A 673 -14.81 29.68 -35.22
C HIS A 673 -14.11 28.32 -35.06
N GLY A 674 -13.72 27.93 -33.85
CA GLY A 674 -13.08 26.64 -33.60
C GLY A 674 -12.00 26.72 -32.52
N LEU A 675 -10.95 25.90 -32.67
CA LEU A 675 -9.86 25.78 -31.69
C LEU A 675 -8.51 26.18 -32.29
N LEU A 676 -7.63 26.70 -31.44
CA LEU A 676 -6.21 26.95 -31.75
C LEU A 676 -5.34 26.45 -30.59
N THR A 677 -4.25 25.76 -30.89
CA THR A 677 -3.29 25.24 -29.91
C THR A 677 -1.85 25.58 -30.32
N VAL A 678 -0.94 25.59 -29.34
CA VAL A 678 0.46 25.96 -29.52
C VAL A 678 1.42 25.00 -28.80
N GLY A 679 2.64 24.88 -29.30
CA GLY A 679 3.68 24.03 -28.71
C GLY A 679 5.11 24.38 -29.11
N GLN A 680 6.06 23.70 -28.48
CA GLN A 680 7.47 23.62 -28.84
C GLN A 680 7.73 22.53 -29.89
N THR A 681 6.81 21.60 -30.09
CA THR A 681 6.75 20.71 -31.27
C THR A 681 5.39 20.77 -31.97
N VAL A 682 5.34 20.34 -33.23
CA VAL A 682 4.07 20.23 -33.98
C VAL A 682 3.19 19.11 -33.43
N ASP A 683 3.83 18.03 -32.97
CA ASP A 683 3.29 16.89 -32.23
C ASP A 683 2.55 17.32 -30.96
N GLU A 684 3.20 18.11 -30.08
CA GLU A 684 2.60 18.67 -28.86
C GLU A 684 1.34 19.49 -29.19
N ALA A 685 1.45 20.44 -30.12
CA ALA A 685 0.33 21.28 -30.53
C ALA A 685 -0.83 20.45 -31.13
N ALA A 686 -0.52 19.40 -31.90
CA ALA A 686 -1.49 18.49 -32.51
C ALA A 686 -2.17 17.54 -31.52
N PHE A 687 -1.44 17.03 -30.53
CA PHE A 687 -1.98 16.23 -29.45
C PHE A 687 -2.89 17.08 -28.56
N LEU A 688 -2.46 18.29 -28.19
CA LEU A 688 -3.31 19.26 -27.49
C LEU A 688 -4.58 19.59 -28.28
N MET A 689 -4.52 19.73 -29.61
CA MET A 689 -5.73 19.92 -30.43
C MET A 689 -6.70 18.73 -30.30
N THR A 690 -6.18 17.50 -30.35
CA THR A 690 -6.99 16.27 -30.20
C THR A 690 -7.56 16.11 -28.79
N SER A 691 -6.79 16.46 -27.77
CA SER A 691 -7.24 16.44 -26.36
C SER A 691 -8.31 17.51 -26.09
N MET A 692 -8.15 18.72 -26.66
CA MET A 692 -9.11 19.81 -26.51
C MET A 692 -10.43 19.52 -27.25
N GLU A 693 -10.37 18.94 -28.44
CA GLU A 693 -11.56 18.47 -29.19
C GLU A 693 -12.34 17.41 -28.40
N LYS A 694 -11.65 16.40 -27.87
CA LYS A 694 -12.27 15.32 -27.08
C LYS A 694 -12.79 15.84 -25.74
N SER A 695 -12.12 16.82 -25.13
CA SER A 695 -12.63 17.55 -23.96
C SER A 695 -13.92 18.34 -24.29
N CYS A 696 -13.99 19.01 -25.46
CA CYS A 696 -15.23 19.65 -25.93
C CYS A 696 -16.36 18.63 -26.12
N GLN A 697 -16.07 17.44 -26.66
CA GLN A 697 -17.05 16.35 -26.80
C GLN A 697 -17.59 15.90 -25.44
N VAL A 698 -16.71 15.60 -24.48
CA VAL A 698 -17.07 15.18 -23.13
C VAL A 698 -17.87 16.26 -22.40
N GLN A 699 -17.45 17.52 -22.50
CA GLN A 699 -18.15 18.66 -21.92
C GLN A 699 -19.58 18.80 -22.47
N LEU A 700 -19.77 18.72 -23.79
CA LEU A 700 -21.11 18.79 -24.41
C LEU A 700 -22.03 17.66 -23.93
N LEU A 701 -21.50 16.44 -23.76
CA LEU A 701 -22.24 15.30 -23.21
C LEU A 701 -22.55 15.47 -21.71
N ALA A 702 -21.61 16.00 -20.93
CA ALA A 702 -21.77 16.27 -19.50
C ALA A 702 -22.84 17.36 -19.25
N GLU A 703 -22.89 18.42 -20.05
CA GLU A 703 -23.95 19.44 -19.96
C GLU A 703 -25.32 18.88 -20.35
N ALA A 704 -25.39 18.04 -21.39
CA ALA A 704 -26.64 17.38 -21.79
C ALA A 704 -27.18 16.45 -20.70
N ALA A 705 -26.31 15.76 -19.95
CA ALA A 705 -26.69 15.00 -18.77
C ALA A 705 -27.12 15.92 -17.61
N ALA A 706 -26.34 16.95 -17.31
CA ALA A 706 -26.56 17.88 -16.21
C ALA A 706 -27.85 18.72 -16.36
N ALA A 707 -28.31 18.96 -17.59
CA ALA A 707 -29.59 19.60 -17.89
C ALA A 707 -30.81 18.90 -17.27
N ASN A 708 -30.68 17.63 -16.89
CA ASN A 708 -31.71 16.87 -16.15
C ASN A 708 -31.64 17.06 -14.62
N GLY A 709 -30.86 18.03 -14.13
CA GLY A 709 -30.68 18.33 -12.70
C GLY A 709 -29.62 17.47 -12.00
N ILE A 710 -28.79 16.73 -12.75
CA ILE A 710 -27.69 15.93 -12.19
C ILE A 710 -26.47 16.85 -11.99
N PRO A 711 -25.97 17.05 -10.75
CA PRO A 711 -24.84 17.95 -10.52
C PRO A 711 -23.53 17.33 -11.03
N LYS A 712 -22.82 18.10 -11.85
CA LYS A 712 -21.43 17.79 -12.24
C LYS A 712 -20.54 17.84 -10.99
N ARG A 713 -19.61 16.89 -10.87
CA ARG A 713 -18.51 16.96 -9.90
C ARG A 713 -17.26 17.32 -10.68
N LEU A 714 -16.70 18.49 -10.40
CA LEU A 714 -15.46 18.94 -11.00
C LEU A 714 -14.27 18.37 -10.23
N ILE A 715 -13.15 18.18 -10.92
CA ILE A 715 -11.83 17.98 -10.33
C ILE A 715 -11.48 19.29 -9.60
N SER A 716 -10.93 19.21 -8.38
CA SER A 716 -10.59 20.41 -7.61
C SER A 716 -9.40 21.18 -8.20
N ASP A 717 -9.25 22.45 -7.86
CA ASP A 717 -8.15 23.31 -8.32
C ASP A 717 -6.75 22.74 -8.00
N GLU A 718 -6.60 21.99 -6.91
CA GLU A 718 -5.35 21.34 -6.52
C GLU A 718 -5.07 20.07 -7.34
N GLU A 719 -6.08 19.21 -7.52
CA GLU A 719 -5.99 18.03 -8.38
C GLU A 719 -5.81 18.40 -9.86
N ALA A 720 -6.52 19.43 -10.34
CA ALA A 720 -6.41 19.94 -11.69
C ALA A 720 -5.02 20.57 -11.94
N ARG A 721 -4.47 21.25 -10.92
CA ARG A 721 -3.08 21.76 -10.97
C ARG A 721 -2.06 20.63 -11.03
N PHE A 722 -2.23 19.58 -10.23
CA PHE A 722 -1.34 18.40 -10.26
C PHE A 722 -1.38 17.71 -11.62
N ASN A 723 -2.57 17.45 -12.16
CA ASN A 723 -2.73 16.88 -13.50
C ASN A 723 -2.16 17.81 -14.59
N TYR A 724 -2.30 19.13 -14.47
CA TYR A 724 -1.67 20.08 -15.39
C TYR A 724 -0.13 20.01 -15.37
N ASP A 725 0.47 20.04 -14.19
CA ASP A 725 1.94 20.02 -14.03
C ASP A 725 2.55 18.66 -14.40
N ALA A 726 1.76 17.58 -14.41
CA ALA A 726 2.16 16.25 -14.88
C ALA A 726 1.90 16.03 -16.39
N GLU A 727 0.70 16.36 -16.88
CA GLU A 727 0.24 15.92 -18.20
C GLU A 727 0.39 16.95 -19.33
N SER A 728 0.60 18.23 -19.02
CA SER A 728 0.76 19.28 -20.04
C SER A 728 2.22 19.48 -20.47
N ASP A 729 3.13 18.62 -20.03
CA ASP A 729 4.56 18.69 -20.33
C ASP A 729 4.85 18.49 -21.84
N PRO A 730 5.76 19.29 -22.46
CA PRO A 730 6.04 19.21 -23.89
C PRO A 730 6.58 17.87 -24.38
N ASP A 731 7.49 17.23 -23.62
CA ASP A 731 8.07 15.93 -24.01
C ASP A 731 7.00 14.83 -23.90
N LEU A 732 6.12 14.89 -22.90
CA LEU A 732 4.98 13.98 -22.78
C LEU A 732 3.97 14.18 -23.92
N CYS A 733 3.55 15.42 -24.21
CA CYS A 733 2.61 15.72 -25.28
C CYS A 733 3.16 15.35 -26.67
N TYR A 734 4.48 15.46 -26.86
CA TYR A 734 5.19 14.91 -28.03
C TYR A 734 5.10 13.38 -28.08
N ALA A 735 5.38 12.69 -26.97
CA ALA A 735 5.39 11.22 -26.90
C ALA A 735 4.00 10.61 -27.12
N GLU A 736 2.95 11.21 -26.55
CA GLU A 736 1.55 10.88 -26.80
C GLU A 736 1.21 10.94 -28.30
N PHE A 737 1.69 11.97 -29.00
CA PHE A 737 1.50 12.05 -30.45
C PHE A 737 2.21 10.93 -31.23
N GLN A 738 3.31 10.37 -30.69
CA GLN A 738 4.04 9.31 -31.40
C GLN A 738 3.23 8.03 -31.57
N ALA A 739 2.19 7.79 -30.74
CA ALA A 739 1.24 6.71 -30.98
C ALA A 739 0.51 6.88 -32.33
N TYR A 740 0.09 8.11 -32.65
CA TYR A 740 -0.57 8.45 -33.91
C TYR A 740 0.44 8.53 -35.08
N TYR A 741 1.63 9.11 -34.87
CA TYR A 741 2.69 9.16 -35.89
C TYR A 741 3.08 7.76 -36.40
N ASN A 742 3.33 6.82 -35.46
CA ASN A 742 3.67 5.44 -35.79
C ASN A 742 2.50 4.69 -36.45
N LEU A 743 1.25 5.00 -36.09
CA LEU A 743 0.06 4.46 -36.75
C LEU A 743 -0.05 4.96 -38.19
N GLU A 744 0.15 6.26 -38.45
CA GLU A 744 0.16 6.81 -39.80
C GLU A 744 1.27 6.19 -40.65
N ASP A 745 2.50 6.10 -40.12
CA ASP A 745 3.63 5.50 -40.82
C ASP A 745 3.34 4.05 -41.22
N LYS A 746 2.70 3.30 -40.32
CA LYS A 746 2.31 1.91 -40.55
C LYS A 746 1.15 1.77 -41.56
N LEU A 747 0.18 2.69 -41.55
CA LEU A 747 -1.00 2.65 -42.42
C LEU A 747 -0.74 3.21 -43.82
N THR A 748 0.14 4.20 -43.97
CA THR A 748 0.53 4.76 -45.27
C THR A 748 1.78 4.13 -45.86
N GLY A 749 2.51 3.30 -45.10
CA GLY A 749 3.82 2.78 -45.51
C GLY A 749 4.88 3.88 -45.65
N GLY A 750 4.77 4.95 -44.85
CA GLY A 750 5.63 6.13 -44.93
C GLY A 750 5.29 7.15 -46.03
N GLU A 751 4.21 6.97 -46.80
CA GLU A 751 3.87 7.81 -47.98
C GLU A 751 3.70 9.32 -47.73
N PHE A 752 3.61 9.78 -46.47
CA PHE A 752 3.65 11.21 -46.11
C PHE A 752 5.07 11.77 -45.92
N LYS A 753 6.10 10.92 -45.87
CA LYS A 753 7.48 11.30 -45.51
C LYS A 753 8.30 11.86 -46.67
N ASP A 754 7.84 11.64 -47.90
CA ASP A 754 8.45 12.09 -49.17
C ASP A 754 8.41 13.63 -49.33
#